data_AF-A0A1H0EQD0-F1
#
_entry.id   AF-A0A1H0EQD0-F1
#
_cell.length_a   1.000
_cell.length_b   1.000
_cell.length_c   1.000
_cell.angle_alpha   90.00
_cell.angle_beta   90.00
_cell.angle_gamma   90.00
#
_symmetry.space_group_name_H-M   'P 1'
#
loop_
_entity.id
_entity.type
_entity.pdbx_description
1 polymer ?
#
loop_
_entity_poly.entity_id
_entity_poly.type
_entity_poly.pdbx_seq_one_letter_code
_entity_poly.pdbx_strand_id
1 'polypeptide(L)'
;MPGIIDTIALIVSSIATSVGAANALYLGTSALLYGGLAFGAAALQSFLVEKPKVPKPDDGSYNLKQSVPSLAYVLGSAKKGGDYVFLEETGGKAYHIIVWAGHRIQGLTQHYLHDEKVTINGSGTVTSPAHFGTAVKILAHNGANAETAYSDVVTAFPTIWDNNCRGDGLASVYMRVSTVDQKKHLDVFPNQMPEHSAVGDGALLYDPRKDSTQGGSGSHRWYDQNTWEFSRNLALMRLWHLCHPVGGKMAYSAMYLPDWINAANVCDQNVTNRTGGTEKRYHGGFWFRASNDPIEVGRIMDEAAEMVVYERADGTIGVHAGEYVAPDVRLTADSVFSIRVDKNKRRANTVLGVRGRFVNTAKDYVTEDAAIYGDPYAVVDDNTERTRTFDNAAIQSHNHCQRKQKLTFIRANARKVSIVADYTAEGIRNLPYRRFVRVHYPSRGLAEAVVEITSSVTIDLRNMRISFSGILVSPSLYAFNAATEEGQPGEAVEPLPPGGVPAPANFAATIQTEVVTGGSTAAFILGTWDFVSDVLTYEMEYDRVSGSTGVQSVFSQAGAVQVRSAYLVDGEQYRVRLRAWGGGTSSAWTSYITLTATADPVAPGVVTGVSAVPAAGQATFQWTAPNSANYFACRIYINTTNNLGTATLAATEYGPPSAVDLRVVTSLAPGTYYAWLRAINPSGVAAAAVATGSFVVT
;
A
#
# COMPACT_ATOMS: atom_id res chain seq x y z
N MET A 1 53.69 45.20 -26.34
CA MET A 1 52.93 44.12 -25.67
C MET A 1 51.98 44.73 -24.65
N PRO A 2 50.70 44.92 -25.00
CA PRO A 2 49.60 45.05 -24.04
C PRO A 2 48.82 43.72 -23.96
N GLY A 3 48.32 43.43 -22.76
CA GLY A 3 47.94 42.10 -22.29
C GLY A 3 46.66 41.51 -22.89
N ILE A 4 46.73 40.19 -23.02
CA ILE A 4 45.70 39.25 -23.45
C ILE A 4 44.68 39.09 -22.32
N ILE A 5 43.63 39.93 -22.25
CA ILE A 5 42.42 39.70 -21.43
C ILE A 5 41.18 40.26 -22.16
N ASP A 6 40.91 39.83 -23.39
CA ASP A 6 39.71 40.27 -24.15
C ASP A 6 38.94 39.12 -24.84
N THR A 7 39.17 37.86 -24.47
CA THR A 7 38.46 36.72 -25.07
C THR A 7 38.05 35.67 -24.05
N ILE A 8 37.12 36.02 -23.16
CA ILE A 8 36.23 35.03 -22.49
C ILE A 8 34.81 35.59 -22.54
N ALA A 9 34.24 35.63 -23.74
CA ALA A 9 32.80 35.68 -23.91
C ALA A 9 32.40 34.52 -24.82
N LEU A 10 31.43 33.74 -24.36
CA LEU A 10 30.68 32.75 -25.12
C LEU A 10 31.31 31.35 -25.27
N ILE A 11 31.64 30.69 -24.15
CA ILE A 11 31.34 29.27 -24.05
C ILE A 11 29.84 29.17 -23.76
N VAL A 12 29.07 28.77 -24.76
CA VAL A 12 27.69 28.33 -24.58
C VAL A 12 27.75 27.13 -23.65
N SER A 13 27.40 27.31 -22.37
CA SER A 13 27.22 26.18 -21.46
C SER A 13 26.06 25.34 -22.01
N SER A 14 26.40 24.17 -22.52
CA SER A 14 25.49 23.18 -23.08
C SER A 14 24.58 22.51 -22.03
N ILE A 15 24.50 23.07 -20.81
CA ILE A 15 23.86 22.44 -19.65
C ILE A 15 22.56 23.17 -19.24
N ALA A 16 22.38 24.45 -19.54
CA ALA A 16 21.19 25.21 -19.11
C ALA A 16 20.02 25.13 -20.10
N THR A 17 19.40 23.95 -20.26
CA THR A 17 18.18 23.78 -21.09
C THR A 17 16.92 23.42 -20.28
N SER A 18 17.03 23.34 -18.95
CA SER A 18 15.91 23.15 -18.03
C SER A 18 15.77 24.36 -17.08
N VAL A 19 14.54 24.63 -16.63
CA VAL A 19 14.22 25.66 -15.62
C VAL A 19 15.11 25.51 -14.38
N GLY A 20 15.44 24.27 -13.99
CA GLY A 20 16.28 23.98 -12.83
C GLY A 20 17.72 24.49 -12.92
N ALA A 21 18.31 24.60 -14.12
CA ALA A 21 19.67 25.11 -14.29
C ALA A 21 19.75 26.65 -14.19
N ALA A 22 18.68 27.36 -14.57
CA ALA A 22 18.62 28.82 -14.50
C ALA A 22 18.51 29.31 -13.04
N ASN A 23 17.68 28.67 -12.21
CA ASN A 23 17.51 29.04 -10.80
C ASN A 23 18.73 28.69 -9.94
N ALA A 24 19.46 27.60 -10.25
CA ALA A 24 20.66 27.21 -9.52
C ALA A 24 21.80 28.26 -9.64
N LEU A 25 21.96 28.85 -10.83
CA LEU A 25 22.93 29.92 -11.07
C LEU A 25 22.51 31.24 -10.39
N TYR A 26 21.20 31.50 -10.30
CA TYR A 26 20.66 32.69 -9.65
C TYR A 26 20.83 32.65 -8.11
N LEU A 27 20.37 31.58 -7.47
CA LEU A 27 20.39 31.41 -6.01
C LEU A 27 21.81 31.24 -5.44
N GLY A 28 22.72 30.60 -6.19
CA GLY A 28 24.14 30.51 -5.82
C GLY A 28 24.83 31.87 -5.77
N THR A 29 24.34 32.85 -6.55
CA THR A 29 24.92 34.20 -6.61
C THR A 29 24.26 35.16 -5.59
N SER A 30 22.96 35.02 -5.32
CA SER A 30 22.25 35.83 -4.32
C SER A 30 22.67 35.51 -2.87
N ALA A 31 23.10 34.27 -2.58
CA ALA A 31 23.66 33.89 -1.29
C ALA A 31 24.95 34.65 -0.93
N LEU A 32 25.71 35.12 -1.93
CA LEU A 32 26.92 35.93 -1.76
C LEU A 32 26.64 37.43 -1.60
N LEU A 33 25.49 37.92 -2.07
CA LEU A 33 25.15 39.36 -2.08
C LEU A 33 24.39 39.81 -0.82
N TYR A 34 23.56 38.95 -0.22
CA TYR A 34 22.79 39.29 0.99
C TYR A 34 23.37 38.74 2.29
N GLY A 35 24.38 37.85 2.20
CA GLY A 35 25.16 37.40 3.34
C GLY A 35 26.30 38.37 3.61
N GLY A 36 26.17 39.25 4.61
CA GLY A 36 27.28 40.07 5.10
C GLY A 36 28.55 39.24 5.30
N LEU A 37 29.71 39.91 5.18
CA LEU A 37 31.12 39.42 5.12
C LEU A 37 31.55 38.23 6.02
N ALA A 38 30.69 37.68 6.88
CA ALA A 38 30.92 36.48 7.67
C ALA A 38 30.53 35.15 6.97
N PHE A 39 29.74 35.16 5.88
CA PHE A 39 29.28 33.93 5.20
C PHE A 39 30.03 33.55 3.90
N GLY A 40 30.93 34.40 3.40
CA GLY A 40 31.66 34.15 2.14
C GLY A 40 32.61 32.94 2.20
N ALA A 41 33.12 32.59 3.39
CA ALA A 41 34.00 31.43 3.57
C ALA A 41 33.24 30.10 3.72
N ALA A 42 32.02 30.11 4.29
CA ALA A 42 31.21 28.91 4.48
C ALA A 42 30.47 28.48 3.20
N ALA A 43 30.10 29.43 2.32
CA ALA A 43 29.45 29.14 1.04
C ALA A 43 30.40 28.46 0.02
N LEU A 44 31.72 28.71 0.10
CA LEU A 44 32.71 27.99 -0.71
C LEU A 44 32.98 26.57 -0.19
N GLN A 45 32.91 26.35 1.13
CA GLN A 45 33.04 25.02 1.73
C GLN A 45 31.80 24.14 1.48
N SER A 46 30.60 24.71 1.39
CA SER A 46 29.38 23.94 1.11
C SER A 46 29.27 23.41 -0.32
N PHE A 47 30.07 23.93 -1.27
CA PHE A 47 30.22 23.33 -2.62
C PHE A 47 31.16 22.12 -2.65
N LEU A 48 31.94 21.89 -1.58
CA LEU A 48 32.88 20.77 -1.46
C LEU A 48 32.34 19.62 -0.57
N VAL A 49 31.19 19.82 0.08
CA VAL A 49 30.52 18.79 0.89
C VAL A 49 29.33 18.26 0.08
N GLU A 50 29.37 16.97 -0.28
CA GLU A 50 28.20 16.30 -0.85
C GLU A 50 27.07 16.28 0.18
N LYS A 51 26.05 17.11 -0.04
CA LYS A 51 24.83 17.08 0.77
C LYS A 51 23.99 15.85 0.41
N PRO A 52 23.22 15.29 1.36
CA PRO A 52 22.29 14.21 1.07
C PRO A 52 21.28 14.65 0.01
N LYS A 53 21.07 13.79 -1.00
CA LYS A 53 20.07 14.01 -2.07
C LYS A 53 18.66 14.03 -1.49
N VAL A 54 17.77 14.79 -2.12
CA VAL A 54 16.34 14.74 -1.79
C VAL A 54 15.82 13.30 -2.01
N PRO A 55 15.17 12.70 -1.00
CA PRO A 55 14.65 11.34 -1.10
C PRO A 55 13.66 11.18 -2.25
N LYS A 56 13.73 10.02 -2.91
CA LYS A 56 12.67 9.57 -3.80
C LYS A 56 11.48 9.06 -2.98
N PRO A 57 10.28 8.99 -3.58
CA PRO A 57 9.12 8.37 -2.91
C PRO A 57 9.44 7.00 -2.32
N ASP A 58 10.15 6.15 -3.07
CA ASP A 58 10.51 4.79 -2.67
C ASP A 58 11.44 4.74 -1.43
N ASP A 59 12.27 5.77 -1.22
CA ASP A 59 13.23 5.87 -0.09
C ASP A 59 12.51 6.06 1.26
N GLY A 60 11.22 6.44 1.23
CA GLY A 60 10.38 6.63 2.41
C GLY A 60 9.51 5.43 2.76
N SER A 61 9.71 4.27 2.13
CA SER A 61 8.82 3.10 2.29
C SER A 61 8.86 2.47 3.69
N TYR A 62 9.95 2.62 4.43
CA TYR A 62 10.17 2.01 5.74
C TYR A 62 10.41 3.04 6.86
N ASN A 63 10.22 2.60 8.10
CA ASN A 63 10.50 3.41 9.28
C ASN A 63 12.00 3.44 9.59
N LEU A 64 12.53 4.62 9.91
CA LEU A 64 13.95 4.79 10.22
C LEU A 64 14.19 4.74 11.72
N LYS A 65 15.14 3.90 12.16
CA LYS A 65 15.62 3.85 13.55
C LYS A 65 17.06 4.36 13.61
N GLN A 66 17.23 5.61 14.00
CA GLN A 66 18.52 6.26 14.19
C GLN A 66 18.49 7.11 15.45
N SER A 67 19.65 7.35 16.07
CA SER A 67 19.72 8.10 17.34
C SER A 67 19.24 9.54 17.21
N VAL A 68 19.47 10.18 16.06
CA VAL A 68 19.05 11.57 15.78
C VAL A 68 18.77 11.71 14.28
N PRO A 69 17.59 11.30 13.79
CA PRO A 69 17.23 11.46 12.38
C PRO A 69 16.93 12.94 12.07
N SER A 70 17.28 13.38 10.86
CA SER A 70 16.91 14.74 10.41
C SER A 70 15.42 14.81 10.14
N LEU A 71 14.71 15.76 10.74
CA LEU A 71 13.26 15.89 10.62
C LEU A 71 12.80 15.97 9.15
N ALA A 72 11.76 15.21 8.82
CA ALA A 72 11.13 15.24 7.50
C ALA A 72 10.09 16.37 7.42
N TYR A 73 10.05 17.06 6.28
CA TYR A 73 9.03 18.03 5.90
C TYR A 73 8.27 17.51 4.69
N VAL A 74 6.94 17.62 4.73
CA VAL A 74 6.03 17.08 3.72
C VAL A 74 5.21 18.22 3.14
N LEU A 75 5.27 18.40 1.83
CA LEU A 75 4.49 19.39 1.08
C LEU A 75 3.52 18.67 0.15
N GLY A 76 2.26 19.10 0.14
CA GLY A 76 1.19 18.37 -0.57
C GLY A 76 0.90 17.02 0.09
N SER A 77 0.46 16.05 -0.70
CA SER A 77 0.19 14.69 -0.23
C SER A 77 1.40 13.79 -0.48
N ALA A 78 1.74 12.87 0.43
CA ALA A 78 2.79 11.88 0.20
C ALA A 78 2.54 10.59 1.01
N LYS A 79 3.01 9.45 0.51
CA LYS A 79 3.16 8.21 1.29
C LYS A 79 4.60 8.11 1.81
N LYS A 80 4.75 7.86 3.11
CA LYS A 80 6.04 7.50 3.74
C LYS A 80 5.83 6.87 5.11
N GLY A 81 6.80 6.09 5.56
CA GLY A 81 7.02 5.75 6.96
C GLY A 81 7.46 6.98 7.76
N GLY A 82 7.94 6.78 8.98
CA GLY A 82 8.46 7.87 9.82
C GLY A 82 9.70 7.47 10.60
N ASP A 83 10.11 8.37 11.48
CA ASP A 83 11.31 8.22 12.28
C ASP A 83 10.94 7.78 13.70
N TYR A 84 11.52 6.66 14.18
CA TYR A 84 11.28 6.18 15.53
C TYR A 84 11.88 7.13 16.58
N VAL A 85 11.04 7.55 17.52
CA VAL A 85 11.47 8.31 18.72
C VAL A 85 11.21 7.56 20.02
N PHE A 86 10.36 6.53 19.99
CA PHE A 86 10.12 5.62 21.11
C PHE A 86 9.80 4.22 20.60
N LEU A 87 10.41 3.20 21.20
CA LEU A 87 10.09 1.80 20.95
C LEU A 87 10.44 0.99 22.19
N GLU A 88 9.44 0.69 23.01
CA GLU A 88 9.62 -0.08 24.25
C GLU A 88 8.49 -1.10 24.43
N GLU A 89 8.74 -2.12 25.24
CA GLU A 89 7.78 -3.20 25.51
C GLU A 89 7.46 -3.28 27.00
N THR A 90 6.17 -3.48 27.31
CA THR A 90 5.74 -3.88 28.66
C THR A 90 4.44 -4.67 28.60
N GLY A 91 4.31 -5.68 29.47
CA GLY A 91 3.08 -6.47 29.61
C GLY A 91 2.62 -7.16 28.31
N GLY A 92 3.57 -7.64 27.48
CA GLY A 92 3.28 -8.29 26.21
C GLY A 92 2.70 -7.34 25.16
N LYS A 93 3.08 -6.06 25.20
CA LYS A 93 2.68 -5.05 24.22
C LYS A 93 3.89 -4.19 23.87
N ALA A 94 4.16 -4.04 22.57
CA ALA A 94 5.14 -3.11 22.05
C ALA A 94 4.48 -1.76 21.78
N TYR A 95 5.12 -0.67 22.21
CA TYR A 95 4.65 0.71 22.06
C TYR A 95 5.64 1.48 21.20
N HIS A 96 5.13 2.04 20.11
CA HIS A 96 5.89 2.74 19.09
C HIS A 96 5.43 4.20 19.09
N ILE A 97 6.36 5.14 19.07
CA ILE A 97 6.09 6.53 18.67
C ILE A 97 6.99 6.86 17.49
N ILE A 98 6.35 7.25 16.41
CA ILE A 98 6.96 7.48 15.11
C ILE A 98 6.64 8.92 14.69
N VAL A 99 7.66 9.72 14.41
CA VAL A 99 7.48 11.07 13.88
C VAL A 99 7.34 10.98 12.36
N TRP A 100 6.18 11.37 11.85
CA TRP A 100 5.91 11.38 10.42
C TRP A 100 6.37 12.70 9.80
N ALA A 101 6.13 13.85 10.42
CA ALA A 101 6.65 15.13 9.91
C ALA A 101 7.06 16.08 11.04
N GLY A 102 8.11 16.87 10.80
CA GLY A 102 8.65 17.88 11.70
C GLY A 102 7.91 19.22 11.67
N HIS A 103 6.62 19.20 11.35
CA HIS A 103 5.74 20.36 11.34
C HIS A 103 4.29 19.93 11.45
N ARG A 104 3.39 20.90 11.67
CA ARG A 104 1.95 20.68 11.59
C ARG A 104 1.53 20.22 10.20
N ILE A 105 0.72 19.17 10.15
CA ILE A 105 0.12 18.63 8.93
C ILE A 105 -1.39 18.84 8.93
N GLN A 106 -2.01 18.73 7.76
CA GLN A 106 -3.47 18.68 7.64
C GLN A 106 -4.03 17.41 8.29
N GLY A 107 -3.40 16.28 8.03
CA GLY A 107 -3.74 15.00 8.66
C GLY A 107 -3.25 13.79 7.87
N LEU A 108 -3.31 12.63 8.53
CA LEU A 108 -3.04 11.34 7.90
C LEU A 108 -4.35 10.77 7.34
N THR A 109 -4.35 10.40 6.06
CA THR A 109 -5.56 10.00 5.33
C THR A 109 -5.69 8.49 5.21
N GLN A 110 -4.57 7.77 5.17
CA GLN A 110 -4.56 6.31 5.11
C GLN A 110 -3.35 5.75 5.84
N HIS A 111 -3.57 4.76 6.70
CA HIS A 111 -2.50 4.03 7.38
C HIS A 111 -2.23 2.69 6.69
N TYR A 112 -0.99 2.23 6.81
CA TYR A 112 -0.54 0.94 6.31
C TYR A 112 0.24 0.24 7.40
N LEU A 113 0.13 -1.09 7.42
CA LEU A 113 0.99 -1.98 8.18
C LEU A 113 1.67 -2.90 7.17
N HIS A 114 2.99 -2.75 7.02
CA HIS A 114 3.72 -3.19 5.84
C HIS A 114 3.08 -2.61 4.57
N ASP A 115 2.62 -3.48 3.66
CA ASP A 115 1.97 -3.09 2.41
C ASP A 115 0.43 -3.12 2.48
N GLU A 116 -0.15 -3.44 3.64
CA GLU A 116 -1.59 -3.61 3.80
C GLU A 116 -2.26 -2.33 4.30
N LYS A 117 -3.25 -1.83 3.54
CA LYS A 117 -4.11 -0.70 3.95
C LYS A 117 -4.93 -1.09 5.17
N VAL A 118 -4.80 -0.33 6.25
CA VAL A 118 -5.56 -0.58 7.47
C VAL A 118 -6.71 0.41 7.68
N THR A 119 -7.81 -0.09 8.23
CA THR A 119 -8.92 0.73 8.71
C THR A 119 -8.89 0.76 10.23
N ILE A 120 -9.08 1.95 10.82
CA ILE A 120 -9.09 2.16 12.26
C ILE A 120 -10.48 2.63 12.72
N ASN A 121 -10.93 2.17 13.87
CA ASN A 121 -12.17 2.64 14.49
C ASN A 121 -11.95 3.93 15.29
N GLY A 122 -13.02 4.50 15.86
CA GLY A 122 -12.95 5.74 16.65
C GLY A 122 -12.08 5.67 17.92
N SER A 123 -11.73 4.47 18.40
CA SER A 123 -10.79 4.28 19.51
C SER A 123 -9.34 4.07 19.05
N GLY A 124 -9.08 4.07 17.73
CA GLY A 124 -7.78 3.81 17.14
C GLY A 124 -7.44 2.32 16.95
N THR A 125 -8.35 1.38 17.21
CA THR A 125 -8.10 -0.05 17.00
C THR A 125 -8.22 -0.38 15.52
N VAL A 126 -7.25 -1.12 14.98
CA VAL A 126 -7.30 -1.63 13.61
C VAL A 126 -8.42 -2.66 13.49
N THR A 127 -9.32 -2.49 12.52
CA THR A 127 -10.47 -3.38 12.27
C THR A 127 -10.39 -4.11 10.93
N SER A 128 -9.57 -3.61 10.00
CA SER A 128 -9.28 -4.25 8.73
C SER A 128 -7.81 -4.03 8.39
N PRO A 129 -7.12 -5.02 7.80
CA PRO A 129 -7.58 -6.38 7.51
C PRO A 129 -7.96 -7.20 8.75
N ALA A 130 -8.88 -8.15 8.59
CA ALA A 130 -9.50 -8.87 9.71
C ALA A 130 -8.50 -9.70 10.54
N HIS A 131 -7.38 -10.12 9.95
CA HIS A 131 -6.37 -10.93 10.63
C HIS A 131 -5.69 -10.20 11.79
N PHE A 132 -5.60 -8.87 11.76
CA PHE A 132 -5.09 -8.08 12.90
C PHE A 132 -6.00 -8.15 14.13
N GLY A 133 -7.26 -8.56 13.99
CA GLY A 133 -8.24 -8.66 15.07
C GLY A 133 -8.35 -7.36 15.87
N THR A 134 -7.89 -7.38 17.12
CA THR A 134 -7.76 -6.18 17.98
C THR A 134 -6.33 -5.98 18.48
N ALA A 135 -5.36 -6.62 17.83
CA ALA A 135 -3.98 -6.68 18.30
C ALA A 135 -3.25 -5.35 18.12
N VAL A 136 -3.60 -4.58 17.08
CA VAL A 136 -2.97 -3.30 16.74
C VAL A 136 -3.87 -2.12 17.06
N LYS A 137 -3.31 -1.11 17.71
CA LYS A 137 -3.94 0.20 17.94
C LYS A 137 -3.05 1.30 17.37
N ILE A 138 -3.64 2.25 16.67
CA ILE A 138 -2.99 3.41 16.06
C ILE A 138 -3.71 4.68 16.52
N LEU A 139 -2.97 5.65 17.04
CA LEU A 139 -3.43 7.02 17.25
C LEU A 139 -2.46 7.96 16.55
N ALA A 140 -2.91 9.16 16.17
CA ALA A 140 -2.06 10.14 15.50
C ALA A 140 -2.32 11.54 16.03
N HIS A 141 -1.26 12.35 16.02
CA HIS A 141 -1.28 13.78 16.28
C HIS A 141 -0.81 14.52 15.04
N ASN A 142 -1.46 15.64 14.73
CA ASN A 142 -1.18 16.41 13.52
C ASN A 142 -0.06 17.45 13.71
N GLY A 143 0.58 17.52 14.89
CA GLY A 143 1.71 18.40 15.15
C GLY A 143 1.30 19.81 15.58
N ALA A 144 0.41 19.93 16.56
CA ALA A 144 0.08 21.21 17.19
C ALA A 144 1.32 21.83 17.87
N ASN A 145 1.40 23.16 17.88
CA ASN A 145 2.53 23.87 18.52
C ASN A 145 2.69 23.54 20.01
N ALA A 146 1.58 23.28 20.70
CA ALA A 146 1.55 22.67 22.03
C ALA A 146 0.70 21.40 21.89
N GLU A 147 1.37 20.26 21.85
CA GLU A 147 0.73 18.96 21.63
C GLU A 147 0.44 18.29 22.98
N THR A 148 -0.25 17.15 22.97
CA THR A 148 -0.44 16.32 24.16
C THR A 148 0.36 15.03 24.06
N ALA A 149 0.94 14.58 25.16
CA ALA A 149 1.58 13.26 25.21
C ALA A 149 0.53 12.14 25.05
N TYR A 150 0.91 11.03 24.39
CA TYR A 150 0.05 9.86 24.28
C TYR A 150 -0.17 9.21 25.66
N SER A 151 -1.40 9.31 26.17
CA SER A 151 -1.77 8.84 27.52
C SER A 151 -1.46 7.36 27.75
N ASP A 152 -1.64 6.53 26.72
CA ASP A 152 -1.36 5.08 26.79
C ASP A 152 0.13 4.81 27.07
N VAL A 153 1.03 5.61 26.49
CA VAL A 153 2.48 5.46 26.67
C VAL A 153 2.90 6.01 28.03
N VAL A 154 2.39 7.19 28.42
CA VAL A 154 2.66 7.79 29.75
C VAL A 154 2.22 6.85 30.87
N THR A 155 1.10 6.17 30.71
CA THR A 155 0.61 5.19 31.69
C THR A 155 1.49 3.94 31.75
N ALA A 156 1.97 3.46 30.61
CA ALA A 156 2.78 2.25 30.52
C ALA A 156 4.24 2.48 30.96
N PHE A 157 4.78 3.69 30.76
CA PHE A 157 6.19 4.03 30.95
C PHE A 157 6.41 5.36 31.70
N PRO A 158 5.78 5.58 32.87
CA PRO A 158 5.79 6.89 33.54
C PRO A 158 7.18 7.37 33.99
N THR A 159 8.17 6.49 34.05
CA THR A 159 9.55 6.82 34.47
C THR A 159 10.45 7.27 33.32
N ILE A 160 10.13 6.92 32.08
CA ILE A 160 10.95 7.23 30.89
C ILE A 160 10.20 8.06 29.84
N TRP A 161 8.86 8.11 29.92
CA TRP A 161 8.00 8.89 29.04
C TRP A 161 6.87 9.54 29.86
N ASP A 162 7.02 10.82 30.19
CA ASP A 162 6.08 11.56 31.03
C ASP A 162 5.16 12.48 30.20
N ASN A 163 4.31 13.27 30.88
CA ASN A 163 3.42 14.22 30.22
C ASN A 163 4.15 15.39 29.51
N ASN A 164 5.46 15.57 29.73
CA ASN A 164 6.27 16.55 29.03
C ASN A 164 6.79 16.01 27.70
N CYS A 165 6.78 14.69 27.49
CA CYS A 165 7.11 14.04 26.23
C CYS A 165 5.97 14.17 25.20
N ARG A 166 5.63 15.41 24.82
CA ARG A 166 4.46 15.77 23.99
C ARG A 166 4.71 15.71 22.49
N GLY A 167 5.94 15.96 22.05
CA GLY A 167 6.25 16.08 20.63
C GLY A 167 5.68 17.36 20.00
N ASP A 168 5.79 18.49 20.70
CA ASP A 168 5.32 19.80 20.24
C ASP A 168 5.79 20.13 18.80
N GLY A 169 4.87 20.47 17.92
CA GLY A 169 5.13 20.79 16.51
C GLY A 169 5.46 19.59 15.62
N LEU A 170 5.40 18.35 16.14
CA LEU A 170 5.70 17.13 15.39
C LEU A 170 4.42 16.34 15.09
N ALA A 171 4.14 16.12 13.81
CA ALA A 171 3.12 15.17 13.41
C ALA A 171 3.64 13.77 13.70
N SER A 172 2.97 13.05 14.59
CA SER A 172 3.43 11.77 15.12
C SER A 172 2.32 10.72 15.08
N VAL A 173 2.75 9.46 15.10
CA VAL A 173 1.89 8.29 15.18
C VAL A 173 2.31 7.46 16.37
N TYR A 174 1.33 7.16 17.21
CA TYR A 174 1.42 6.12 18.21
C TYR A 174 0.90 4.81 17.59
N MET A 175 1.70 3.75 17.67
CA MET A 175 1.26 2.40 17.34
C MET A 175 1.54 1.47 18.51
N ARG A 176 0.55 0.64 18.87
CA ARG A 176 0.69 -0.42 19.87
C ARG A 176 0.38 -1.74 19.24
N VAL A 177 1.29 -2.69 19.39
CA VAL A 177 1.15 -4.06 18.93
C VAL A 177 1.08 -4.96 20.15
N SER A 178 -0.01 -5.72 20.29
CA SER A 178 -0.21 -6.65 21.40
C SER A 178 0.26 -8.05 20.99
N THR A 179 0.96 -8.74 21.88
CA THR A 179 1.27 -10.16 21.70
C THR A 179 -0.03 -10.96 21.61
N VAL A 180 -0.04 -11.93 20.70
CA VAL A 180 -1.14 -12.88 20.53
C VAL A 180 -0.69 -14.28 20.93
N ASP A 181 -1.64 -15.20 21.06
CA ASP A 181 -1.34 -16.62 21.27
C ASP A 181 -0.31 -17.11 20.25
N GLN A 182 0.74 -17.80 20.71
CA GLN A 182 1.81 -18.33 19.87
C GLN A 182 1.28 -19.15 18.68
N LYS A 183 0.17 -19.87 18.88
CA LYS A 183 -0.47 -20.66 17.81
C LYS A 183 -1.12 -19.81 16.71
N LYS A 184 -1.46 -18.56 17.01
CA LYS A 184 -2.09 -17.60 16.10
C LYS A 184 -1.14 -16.51 15.65
N HIS A 185 0.13 -16.55 16.07
CA HIS A 185 1.08 -15.48 15.80
C HIS A 185 1.24 -15.22 14.30
N LEU A 186 1.46 -16.27 13.50
CA LEU A 186 1.62 -16.14 12.06
C LEU A 186 0.30 -15.88 11.33
N ASP A 187 -0.85 -16.26 11.92
CA ASP A 187 -2.16 -15.91 11.37
C ASP A 187 -2.42 -14.39 11.50
N VAL A 188 -2.06 -13.80 12.65
CA VAL A 188 -2.29 -12.37 12.93
C VAL A 188 -1.19 -11.49 12.33
N PHE A 189 0.07 -11.95 12.41
CA PHE A 189 1.27 -11.23 12.01
C PHE A 189 2.10 -12.06 11.02
N PRO A 190 1.61 -12.28 9.78
CA PRO A 190 2.30 -13.09 8.78
C PRO A 190 3.67 -12.52 8.41
N ASN A 191 3.81 -11.20 8.46
CA ASN A 191 5.03 -10.46 8.14
C ASN A 191 5.82 -10.03 9.39
N GLN A 192 5.66 -10.74 10.51
CA GLN A 192 6.24 -10.38 11.81
C GLN A 192 5.68 -9.05 12.34
N MET A 193 6.47 -8.32 13.14
CA MET A 193 6.04 -7.08 13.77
C MET A 193 5.58 -6.05 12.72
N PRO A 194 4.34 -5.55 12.80
CA PRO A 194 3.81 -4.56 11.87
C PRO A 194 4.70 -3.34 11.72
N GLU A 195 5.00 -2.97 10.46
CA GLU A 195 5.72 -1.74 10.14
C GLU A 195 4.75 -0.64 9.67
N HIS A 196 4.67 0.45 10.41
CA HIS A 196 3.75 1.53 10.07
C HIS A 196 4.24 2.36 8.87
N SER A 197 3.36 2.65 7.93
CA SER A 197 3.53 3.79 7.04
C SER A 197 2.19 4.50 6.82
N ALA A 198 2.20 5.72 6.29
CA ALA A 198 0.98 6.45 6.05
C ALA A 198 1.04 7.34 4.81
N VAL A 199 -0.11 7.49 4.17
CA VAL A 199 -0.41 8.61 3.29
C VAL A 199 -0.92 9.75 4.16
N GLY A 200 -0.35 10.93 3.97
CA GLY A 200 -0.77 12.13 4.68
C GLY A 200 -0.75 13.37 3.81
N ASP A 201 -1.62 14.30 4.16
CA ASP A 201 -1.66 15.66 3.63
C ASP A 201 -0.80 16.54 4.54
N GLY A 202 0.30 17.04 3.99
CA GLY A 202 1.38 17.71 4.70
C GLY A 202 1.08 19.14 5.12
N ALA A 203 2.04 20.04 4.89
CA ALA A 203 2.03 21.39 5.45
C ALA A 203 0.79 22.21 5.03
N LEU A 204 0.32 23.02 5.98
CA LEU A 204 -0.59 24.12 5.71
C LEU A 204 0.22 25.28 5.10
N LEU A 205 -0.28 25.89 4.03
CA LEU A 205 0.47 26.86 3.23
C LEU A 205 -0.21 28.23 3.28
N TYR A 206 0.60 29.27 3.41
CA TYR A 206 0.14 30.63 3.21
C TYR A 206 -0.27 30.83 1.74
N ASP A 207 -1.46 31.38 1.54
CA ASP A 207 -1.95 31.78 0.22
C ASP A 207 -2.24 33.29 0.23
N PRO A 208 -1.42 34.12 -0.46
CA PRO A 208 -1.62 35.57 -0.50
C PRO A 208 -2.95 35.96 -1.17
N ARG A 209 -3.55 35.10 -2.00
CA ARG A 209 -4.89 35.34 -2.57
C ARG A 209 -5.98 35.33 -1.52
N LYS A 210 -5.72 34.70 -0.37
CA LYS A 210 -6.63 34.57 0.76
C LYS A 210 -6.28 35.50 1.92
N ASP A 211 -5.36 36.45 1.72
CA ASP A 211 -4.97 37.43 2.74
C ASP A 211 -5.46 38.83 2.38
N SER A 212 -6.51 39.29 3.07
CA SER A 212 -7.07 40.63 2.87
C SER A 212 -6.13 41.79 3.21
N THR A 213 -5.01 41.52 3.90
CA THR A 213 -3.99 42.53 4.23
C THR A 213 -2.88 42.64 3.18
N GLN A 214 -2.82 41.68 2.24
CA GLN A 214 -1.79 41.60 1.20
C GLN A 214 -2.39 41.65 -0.22
N GLY A 215 -3.58 42.24 -0.38
CA GLY A 215 -4.25 42.42 -1.68
C GLY A 215 -5.11 41.24 -2.14
N GLY A 216 -5.21 40.17 -1.34
CA GLY A 216 -6.16 39.07 -1.56
C GLY A 216 -7.52 39.31 -0.88
N SER A 217 -8.30 38.23 -0.77
CA SER A 217 -9.59 38.21 -0.07
C SER A 217 -9.68 36.97 0.82
N GLY A 218 -9.65 37.16 2.14
CA GLY A 218 -9.81 36.07 3.10
C GLY A 218 -9.15 36.31 4.45
N SER A 219 -9.12 35.25 5.27
CA SER A 219 -8.64 35.27 6.65
C SER A 219 -7.17 34.88 6.83
N HIS A 220 -6.46 34.47 5.77
CA HIS A 220 -5.06 34.11 5.91
C HIS A 220 -4.23 35.31 6.34
N ARG A 221 -3.23 35.10 7.19
CA ARG A 221 -2.24 36.10 7.61
C ARG A 221 -0.85 35.49 7.54
N TRP A 222 0.08 36.14 6.85
CA TRP A 222 1.44 35.60 6.68
C TRP A 222 2.20 35.38 8.00
N TYR A 223 1.82 36.08 9.07
CA TYR A 223 2.45 35.98 10.39
C TYR A 223 1.74 35.00 11.34
N ASP A 224 0.58 34.45 10.97
CA ASP A 224 -0.17 33.51 11.80
C ASP A 224 -0.48 32.23 11.03
N GLN A 225 0.31 31.20 11.29
CA GLN A 225 0.22 29.89 10.64
C GLN A 225 -1.10 29.16 10.93
N ASN A 226 -1.83 29.53 11.99
CA ASN A 226 -3.13 28.92 12.29
C ASN A 226 -4.22 29.32 11.29
N THR A 227 -3.98 30.40 10.53
CA THR A 227 -4.91 30.85 9.49
C THR A 227 -4.68 30.18 8.15
N TRP A 228 -3.59 29.43 7.99
CA TRP A 228 -3.22 28.78 6.73
C TRP A 228 -4.00 27.49 6.53
N GLU A 229 -4.12 27.05 5.28
CA GLU A 229 -4.87 25.84 4.91
C GLU A 229 -4.00 24.89 4.07
N PHE A 230 -4.43 23.65 3.95
CA PHE A 230 -3.78 22.68 3.08
C PHE A 230 -3.89 23.05 1.60
N SER A 231 -2.79 22.90 0.85
CA SER A 231 -2.80 23.06 -0.59
C SER A 231 -1.75 22.19 -1.27
N ARG A 232 -2.09 21.68 -2.47
CA ARG A 232 -1.19 20.96 -3.38
C ARG A 232 -0.60 21.85 -4.47
N ASN A 233 -0.81 23.16 -4.38
CA ASN A 233 -0.34 24.14 -5.35
C ASN A 233 1.17 24.36 -5.21
N LEU A 234 1.93 23.99 -6.25
CA LEU A 234 3.40 24.01 -6.23
C LEU A 234 3.99 25.43 -6.09
N ALA A 235 3.30 26.47 -6.55
CA ALA A 235 3.75 27.84 -6.35
C ALA A 235 3.67 28.27 -4.87
N LEU A 236 2.61 27.87 -4.17
CA LEU A 236 2.46 28.12 -2.73
C LEU A 236 3.47 27.30 -1.93
N MET A 237 3.74 26.06 -2.31
CA MET A 237 4.81 25.24 -1.71
C MET A 237 6.17 25.93 -1.84
N ARG A 238 6.44 26.48 -3.03
CA ARG A 238 7.70 27.18 -3.30
C ARG A 238 7.84 28.48 -2.53
N LEU A 239 6.77 29.26 -2.42
CA LEU A 239 6.70 30.46 -1.60
C LEU A 239 6.96 30.14 -0.13
N TRP A 240 6.26 29.13 0.41
CA TRP A 240 6.49 28.63 1.76
C TRP A 240 7.94 28.23 1.97
N HIS A 241 8.54 27.48 1.03
CA HIS A 241 9.93 27.04 1.13
C HIS A 241 10.93 28.21 1.13
N LEU A 242 10.71 29.27 0.34
CA LEU A 242 11.56 30.48 0.40
C LEU A 242 11.49 31.19 1.75
N CYS A 243 10.30 31.23 2.36
CA CYS A 243 10.09 31.95 3.62
C CYS A 243 10.33 31.10 4.88
N HIS A 244 10.35 29.78 4.77
CA HIS A 244 10.51 28.87 5.90
C HIS A 244 11.98 28.70 6.29
N PRO A 245 12.31 28.51 7.60
CA PRO A 245 13.69 28.29 8.07
C PRO A 245 14.44 27.11 7.44
N VAL A 246 13.72 26.07 6.99
CA VAL A 246 14.33 24.89 6.32
C VAL A 246 14.53 25.07 4.81
N GLY A 247 14.20 26.26 4.29
CA GLY A 247 14.50 26.63 2.91
C GLY A 247 15.30 27.92 2.86
N GLY A 248 14.67 29.03 2.43
CA GLY A 248 15.34 30.32 2.24
C GLY A 248 15.35 31.25 3.46
N LYS A 249 14.46 31.04 4.45
CA LYS A 249 14.27 31.91 5.62
C LYS A 249 14.10 33.40 5.27
N MET A 250 13.51 33.70 4.11
CA MET A 250 13.26 35.07 3.66
C MET A 250 11.98 35.63 4.30
N ALA A 251 11.92 36.94 4.53
CA ALA A 251 10.68 37.56 4.98
C ALA A 251 9.64 37.57 3.86
N TYR A 252 8.36 37.37 4.18
CA TYR A 252 7.27 37.53 3.19
C TYR A 252 7.24 38.94 2.58
N SER A 253 7.67 39.96 3.31
CA SER A 253 7.81 41.34 2.80
C SER A 253 8.89 41.50 1.73
N ALA A 254 9.83 40.55 1.61
CA ALA A 254 10.81 40.53 0.53
C ALA A 254 10.26 39.86 -0.74
N MET A 255 9.04 39.30 -0.70
CA MET A 255 8.40 38.66 -1.85
C MET A 255 7.49 39.65 -2.55
N TYR A 256 7.56 39.70 -3.88
CA TYR A 256 6.57 40.43 -4.67
C TYR A 256 5.30 39.59 -4.83
N LEU A 257 4.41 39.66 -3.83
CA LEU A 257 3.24 38.79 -3.74
C LEU A 257 2.31 38.79 -4.98
N PRO A 258 2.15 39.86 -5.77
CA PRO A 258 1.35 39.79 -7.00
C PRO A 258 1.83 38.75 -8.02
N ASP A 259 3.15 38.56 -8.17
CA ASP A 259 3.70 37.53 -9.06
C ASP A 259 3.41 36.12 -8.50
N TRP A 260 3.50 35.94 -7.18
CA TRP A 260 3.17 34.68 -6.50
C TRP A 260 1.68 34.35 -6.58
N ILE A 261 0.81 35.36 -6.48
CA ILE A 261 -0.64 35.24 -6.73
C ILE A 261 -0.88 34.75 -8.16
N ASN A 262 -0.21 35.34 -9.15
CA ASN A 262 -0.33 34.90 -10.53
C ASN A 262 0.14 33.44 -10.71
N ALA A 263 1.30 33.08 -10.16
CA ALA A 263 1.81 31.72 -10.21
C ALA A 263 0.86 30.71 -9.55
N ALA A 264 0.27 31.06 -8.41
CA ALA A 264 -0.74 30.21 -7.76
C ALA A 264 -1.99 30.04 -8.64
N ASN A 265 -2.46 31.11 -9.29
CA ASN A 265 -3.59 31.04 -10.23
C ASN A 265 -3.29 30.14 -11.44
N VAL A 266 -2.07 30.23 -11.99
CA VAL A 266 -1.63 29.36 -13.11
C VAL A 266 -1.59 27.91 -12.69
N CYS A 267 -1.07 27.61 -11.50
CA CYS A 267 -1.06 26.24 -10.97
C CYS A 267 -2.47 25.67 -10.78
N ASP A 268 -3.45 26.53 -10.42
CA ASP A 268 -4.86 26.17 -10.20
C ASP A 268 -5.73 26.18 -11.47
N GLN A 269 -5.15 26.46 -12.66
CA GLN A 269 -5.88 26.34 -13.92
C GLN A 269 -6.39 24.91 -14.11
N ASN A 270 -7.65 24.78 -14.49
CA ASN A 270 -8.23 23.50 -14.87
C ASN A 270 -7.67 23.06 -16.22
N VAL A 271 -7.18 21.83 -16.29
CA VAL A 271 -6.70 21.20 -17.52
C VAL A 271 -7.41 19.89 -17.75
N THR A 272 -7.67 19.58 -19.02
CA THR A 272 -8.28 18.32 -19.42
C THR A 272 -7.22 17.22 -19.51
N ASN A 273 -7.56 16.03 -19.02
CA ASN A 273 -6.77 14.82 -19.17
C ASN A 273 -7.27 13.96 -20.34
N ARG A 274 -6.56 12.88 -20.67
CA ARG A 274 -6.87 12.04 -21.84
C ARG A 274 -8.24 11.38 -21.79
N THR A 275 -8.79 11.15 -20.59
CA THR A 275 -10.12 10.55 -20.41
C THR A 275 -11.24 11.58 -20.43
N GLY A 276 -10.92 12.86 -20.69
CA GLY A 276 -11.88 13.97 -20.68
C GLY A 276 -12.17 14.54 -19.28
N GLY A 277 -11.57 13.96 -18.23
CA GLY A 277 -11.61 14.49 -16.88
C GLY A 277 -10.85 15.80 -16.72
N THR A 278 -11.05 16.48 -15.60
CA THR A 278 -10.36 17.73 -15.28
C THR A 278 -9.44 17.54 -14.08
N GLU A 279 -8.23 18.07 -14.16
CA GLU A 279 -7.29 18.18 -13.05
C GLU A 279 -6.64 19.57 -13.00
N LYS A 280 -5.88 19.85 -11.94
CA LYS A 280 -5.18 21.12 -11.77
C LYS A 280 -3.83 21.07 -12.47
N ARG A 281 -3.46 22.17 -13.14
CA ARG A 281 -2.32 22.23 -14.05
C ARG A 281 -0.97 21.87 -13.41
N TYR A 282 -0.67 22.45 -12.25
CA TYR A 282 0.61 22.23 -11.55
C TYR A 282 0.36 21.98 -10.05
N HIS A 283 -0.26 20.83 -9.77
CA HIS A 283 -0.39 20.29 -8.42
C HIS A 283 0.57 19.13 -8.21
N GLY A 284 0.97 18.92 -6.97
CA GLY A 284 1.92 17.88 -6.62
C GLY A 284 2.05 17.66 -5.12
N GLY A 285 3.06 16.87 -4.76
CA GLY A 285 3.44 16.61 -3.38
C GLY A 285 4.69 15.75 -3.30
N PHE A 286 5.51 16.03 -2.29
CA PHE A 286 6.73 15.27 -2.01
C PHE A 286 7.19 15.58 -0.58
N TRP A 287 8.27 14.94 -0.16
CA TRP A 287 8.89 15.18 1.13
C TRP A 287 10.40 15.31 0.99
N PHE A 288 11.00 15.98 1.97
CA PHE A 288 12.44 16.15 2.09
C PHE A 288 12.81 16.21 3.57
N ARG A 289 14.10 16.11 3.90
CA ARG A 289 14.61 16.28 5.27
C ARG A 289 15.24 17.65 5.45
N ALA A 290 15.25 18.16 6.67
CA ALA A 290 15.88 19.45 6.99
C ALA A 290 17.37 19.53 6.63
N SER A 291 18.05 18.38 6.51
CA SER A 291 19.45 18.27 6.08
C SER A 291 19.65 18.27 4.56
N ASN A 292 18.59 18.17 3.76
CA ASN A 292 18.69 18.26 2.31
C ASN A 292 19.06 19.67 1.86
N ASP A 293 19.63 19.79 0.67
CA ASP A 293 20.00 21.09 0.13
C ASP A 293 18.75 21.91 -0.28
N PRO A 294 18.52 23.11 0.30
CA PRO A 294 17.38 23.95 -0.06
C PRO A 294 17.32 24.29 -1.55
N ILE A 295 18.47 24.42 -2.22
CA ILE A 295 18.52 24.70 -3.65
C ILE A 295 17.94 23.52 -4.45
N GLU A 296 18.29 22.28 -4.08
CA GLU A 296 17.75 21.08 -4.71
C GLU A 296 16.24 20.94 -4.47
N VAL A 297 15.77 21.15 -3.23
CA VAL A 297 14.35 21.12 -2.87
C VAL A 297 13.56 22.17 -3.67
N GLY A 298 14.07 23.41 -3.73
CA GLY A 298 13.49 24.48 -4.54
C GLY A 298 13.45 24.13 -6.03
N ARG A 299 14.53 23.55 -6.57
CA ARG A 299 14.64 23.13 -7.97
C ARG A 299 13.58 22.11 -8.35
N ILE A 300 13.25 21.16 -7.48
CA ILE A 300 12.20 20.16 -7.73
C ILE A 300 10.85 20.84 -7.95
N MET A 301 10.47 21.79 -7.08
CA MET A 301 9.22 22.55 -7.21
C MET A 301 9.22 23.48 -8.43
N ASP A 302 10.33 24.18 -8.67
CA ASP A 302 10.50 25.09 -9.81
C ASP A 302 10.38 24.34 -11.14
N GLU A 303 11.02 23.16 -11.23
CA GLU A 303 10.95 22.30 -12.40
C GLU A 303 9.57 21.70 -12.57
N ALA A 304 8.87 21.31 -11.50
CA ALA A 304 7.52 20.76 -11.58
C ALA A 304 6.49 21.78 -12.08
N ALA A 305 6.48 23.00 -11.54
CA ALA A 305 5.53 24.05 -11.94
C ALA A 305 6.04 25.02 -13.02
N GLU A 306 7.19 24.74 -13.64
CA GLU A 306 7.80 25.58 -14.69
C GLU A 306 8.07 27.02 -14.23
N MET A 307 8.43 27.22 -12.96
CA MET A 307 8.62 28.53 -12.35
C MET A 307 10.05 29.03 -12.48
N VAL A 308 10.21 30.31 -12.83
CA VAL A 308 11.51 30.99 -12.84
C VAL A 308 11.49 32.08 -11.79
N VAL A 309 12.27 31.90 -10.72
CA VAL A 309 12.38 32.88 -9.63
C VAL A 309 13.43 33.92 -10.02
N TYR A 310 13.13 35.20 -9.78
CA TYR A 310 13.99 36.31 -10.15
C TYR A 310 13.87 37.45 -9.13
N GLU A 311 14.91 38.27 -9.00
CA GLU A 311 14.83 39.52 -8.23
C GLU A 311 14.42 40.65 -9.17
N ARG A 312 13.54 41.50 -8.66
CA ARG A 312 13.02 42.67 -9.34
C ARG A 312 13.94 43.86 -9.11
N ALA A 313 13.71 44.94 -9.85
CA ALA A 313 14.50 46.17 -9.71
C ALA A 313 14.41 46.82 -8.31
N ASP A 314 13.35 46.51 -7.55
CA ASP A 314 13.11 47.00 -6.18
C ASP A 314 13.73 46.09 -5.09
N GLY A 315 14.48 45.05 -5.48
CA GLY A 315 15.09 44.09 -4.56
C GLY A 315 14.13 43.04 -4.01
N THR A 316 12.86 43.05 -4.41
CA THR A 316 11.89 41.99 -4.05
C THR A 316 12.02 40.78 -4.97
N ILE A 317 11.62 39.62 -4.49
CA ILE A 317 11.68 38.36 -5.22
C ILE A 317 10.34 38.08 -5.89
N GLY A 318 10.34 38.08 -7.22
CA GLY A 318 9.22 37.70 -8.07
C GLY A 318 9.36 36.29 -8.62
N VAL A 319 8.30 35.83 -9.28
CA VAL A 319 8.27 34.53 -9.96
C VAL A 319 7.54 34.64 -11.29
N HIS A 320 8.17 34.14 -12.35
CA HIS A 320 7.46 33.88 -13.59
C HIS A 320 6.77 32.53 -13.49
N ALA A 321 5.45 32.53 -13.59
CA ALA A 321 4.64 31.33 -13.63
C ALA A 321 4.96 30.46 -14.87
N GLY A 322 4.60 29.18 -14.80
CA GLY A 322 4.74 28.21 -15.89
C GLY A 322 3.74 28.41 -17.04
N GLU A 323 3.62 29.63 -17.54
CA GLU A 323 2.72 30.02 -18.63
C GLU A 323 3.41 30.87 -19.70
N TYR A 324 2.75 31.02 -20.84
CA TYR A 324 3.20 31.96 -21.87
C TYR A 324 2.73 33.36 -21.53
N VAL A 325 3.67 34.30 -21.46
CA VAL A 325 3.37 35.73 -21.38
C VAL A 325 3.88 36.38 -22.65
N ALA A 326 3.01 37.15 -23.32
CA ALA A 326 3.39 37.89 -24.51
C ALA A 326 4.55 38.85 -24.17
N PRO A 327 5.67 38.83 -24.93
CA PRO A 327 6.78 39.72 -24.65
C PRO A 327 6.37 41.19 -24.76
N ASP A 328 6.70 41.98 -23.75
CA ASP A 328 6.57 43.44 -23.73
C ASP A 328 7.85 44.13 -24.23
N VAL A 329 8.99 43.44 -24.21
CA VAL A 329 10.24 43.92 -24.80
C VAL A 329 10.40 43.41 -26.23
N ARG A 330 10.66 44.34 -27.17
CA ARG A 330 10.92 44.05 -28.59
C ARG A 330 12.30 44.55 -29.01
N LEU A 331 13.17 43.63 -29.36
CA LEU A 331 14.47 43.89 -29.96
C LEU A 331 14.36 43.95 -31.49
N THR A 332 14.91 45.00 -32.09
CA THR A 332 15.05 45.20 -33.53
C THR A 332 16.52 45.13 -33.93
N ALA A 333 16.81 45.01 -35.23
CA ALA A 333 18.17 44.99 -35.74
C ALA A 333 19.03 46.18 -35.27
N ASP A 334 18.43 47.38 -35.13
CA ASP A 334 19.13 48.60 -34.73
C ASP A 334 19.58 48.56 -33.26
N SER A 335 18.85 47.85 -32.41
CA SER A 335 19.15 47.68 -30.98
C SER A 335 20.13 46.54 -30.68
N VAL A 336 20.65 45.85 -31.71
CA VAL A 336 21.44 44.61 -31.55
C VAL A 336 22.85 44.78 -32.12
N PHE A 337 23.87 44.71 -31.25
CA PHE A 337 25.28 44.73 -31.65
C PHE A 337 25.71 43.42 -32.29
N SER A 338 25.30 42.29 -31.72
CA SER A 338 25.63 40.98 -32.29
C SER A 338 24.55 39.95 -31.99
N ILE A 339 24.35 39.04 -32.94
CA ILE A 339 23.41 37.94 -32.82
C ILE A 339 23.99 36.67 -33.44
N ARG A 340 23.91 35.58 -32.68
CA ARG A 340 24.28 34.24 -33.13
C ARG A 340 23.05 33.35 -33.06
N VAL A 341 22.74 32.67 -34.17
CA VAL A 341 21.62 31.73 -34.24
C VAL A 341 22.15 30.34 -34.59
N ASP A 342 21.97 29.39 -33.68
CA ASP A 342 22.24 27.97 -33.91
C ASP A 342 20.92 27.26 -34.23
N LYS A 343 20.87 26.57 -35.39
CA LYS A 343 19.70 25.81 -35.81
C LYS A 343 19.49 24.52 -34.98
N ASN A 344 20.45 24.17 -34.12
CA ASN A 344 20.42 22.99 -33.25
C ASN A 344 20.19 21.67 -34.01
N LYS A 345 20.85 21.49 -35.16
CA LYS A 345 20.68 20.28 -36.00
C LYS A 345 21.56 19.09 -35.63
N ARG A 346 22.42 19.24 -34.61
CA ARG A 346 23.38 18.21 -34.22
C ARG A 346 22.63 17.06 -33.53
N ARG A 347 22.85 15.82 -33.99
CA ARG A 347 22.23 14.61 -33.39
C ARG A 347 22.53 14.47 -31.90
N ALA A 348 23.74 14.83 -31.48
CA ALA A 348 24.17 14.81 -30.08
C ALA A 348 23.41 15.77 -29.16
N ASN A 349 22.76 16.81 -29.71
CA ASN A 349 22.04 17.81 -28.90
C ASN A 349 20.52 17.61 -28.90
N THR A 350 19.99 16.87 -29.88
CA THR A 350 18.56 16.76 -30.17
C THR A 350 18.03 15.38 -29.80
N VAL A 351 16.77 15.33 -29.39
CA VAL A 351 16.12 14.12 -28.90
C VAL A 351 14.97 13.71 -29.81
N LEU A 352 14.76 12.41 -29.96
CA LEU A 352 13.63 11.80 -30.67
C LEU A 352 12.46 11.50 -29.74
N GLY A 353 12.72 11.35 -28.44
CA GLY A 353 11.67 11.19 -27.44
C GLY A 353 12.12 11.56 -26.02
N VAL A 354 11.15 11.83 -25.16
CA VAL A 354 11.37 12.06 -23.72
C VAL A 354 10.57 11.02 -22.94
N ARG A 355 11.27 10.24 -22.12
CA ARG A 355 10.66 9.34 -21.13
C ARG A 355 10.33 10.12 -19.87
N GLY A 356 9.25 9.79 -19.19
CA GLY A 356 8.77 10.49 -18.01
C GLY A 356 8.54 9.51 -16.87
N ARG A 357 8.78 9.96 -15.63
CA ARG A 357 8.36 9.25 -14.42
C ARG A 357 7.52 10.16 -13.54
N PHE A 358 6.53 9.58 -12.87
CA PHE A 358 5.67 10.29 -11.94
C PHE A 358 5.23 9.37 -10.81
N VAL A 359 4.73 9.97 -9.73
CA VAL A 359 4.22 9.25 -8.56
C VAL A 359 2.75 8.96 -8.75
N ASN A 360 2.36 7.69 -8.86
CA ASN A 360 0.98 7.31 -9.07
C ASN A 360 0.21 7.23 -7.73
N THR A 361 -0.58 8.26 -7.45
CA THR A 361 -1.37 8.35 -6.21
C THR A 361 -2.52 7.33 -6.13
N ALA A 362 -2.97 6.78 -7.27
CA ALA A 362 -4.00 5.74 -7.31
C ALA A 362 -3.43 4.35 -7.00
N LYS A 363 -2.10 4.17 -7.12
CA LYS A 363 -1.36 2.92 -6.90
C LYS A 363 -0.42 3.05 -5.70
N ASP A 364 -0.93 3.64 -4.62
CA ASP A 364 -0.21 3.78 -3.34
C ASP A 364 1.11 4.56 -3.42
N TYR A 365 1.15 5.59 -4.27
CA TYR A 365 2.28 6.51 -4.44
C TYR A 365 3.57 5.84 -4.92
N VAL A 366 3.45 4.73 -5.67
CA VAL A 366 4.59 4.12 -6.36
C VAL A 366 5.03 4.97 -7.56
N THR A 367 6.31 4.93 -7.89
CA THR A 367 6.86 5.60 -9.07
C THR A 367 6.59 4.77 -10.32
N GLU A 368 5.94 5.36 -11.32
CA GLU A 368 5.61 4.70 -12.59
C GLU A 368 6.15 5.49 -13.80
N ASP A 369 6.40 4.77 -14.90
CA ASP A 369 6.77 5.37 -16.18
C ASP A 369 5.51 5.95 -16.88
N ALA A 370 5.61 7.19 -17.33
CA ALA A 370 4.63 7.83 -18.20
C ALA A 370 4.80 7.36 -19.65
N ALA A 371 3.78 7.58 -20.49
CA ALA A 371 3.92 7.39 -21.93
C ALA A 371 5.12 8.18 -22.49
N ILE A 372 5.77 7.67 -23.53
CA ILE A 372 6.90 8.39 -24.16
C ILE A 372 6.33 9.54 -24.99
N TYR A 373 6.84 10.76 -24.77
CA TYR A 373 6.52 11.88 -25.64
C TYR A 373 7.51 11.94 -26.80
N GLY A 374 7.00 11.87 -28.04
CA GLY A 374 7.81 11.69 -29.24
C GLY A 374 7.96 10.23 -29.63
N ASP A 375 8.72 9.95 -30.68
CA ASP A 375 8.90 8.60 -31.21
C ASP A 375 10.40 8.29 -31.40
N PRO A 376 11.06 7.72 -30.38
CA PRO A 376 12.45 7.31 -30.50
C PRO A 376 12.65 6.04 -31.34
N TYR A 377 11.57 5.36 -31.74
CA TYR A 377 11.61 4.10 -32.48
C TYR A 377 11.13 4.24 -33.94
N ALA A 378 10.85 5.47 -34.39
CA ALA A 378 10.36 5.78 -35.73
C ALA A 378 11.26 5.26 -36.86
N VAL A 379 12.56 5.09 -36.60
CA VAL A 379 13.56 4.66 -37.58
C VAL A 379 14.10 3.29 -37.17
N VAL A 380 13.85 2.29 -38.01
CA VAL A 380 14.42 0.95 -37.89
C VAL A 380 15.94 1.02 -38.04
N ASP A 381 16.69 0.33 -37.20
CA ASP A 381 18.17 0.30 -37.15
C ASP A 381 18.84 1.68 -36.88
N ASP A 382 18.14 2.61 -36.21
CA ASP A 382 18.81 3.81 -35.67
C ASP A 382 19.67 3.44 -34.44
N ASN A 383 20.97 3.29 -34.67
CA ASN A 383 21.96 3.04 -33.61
C ASN A 383 22.29 4.28 -32.76
N THR A 384 21.40 5.28 -32.69
CA THR A 384 21.59 6.46 -31.84
C THR A 384 20.60 6.54 -30.69
N GLU A 385 21.13 6.55 -29.46
CA GLU A 385 20.34 6.75 -28.25
C GLU A 385 20.00 8.24 -28.06
N ARG A 386 18.90 8.68 -28.67
CA ARG A 386 18.46 10.09 -28.64
C ARG A 386 17.22 10.28 -27.77
N THR A 387 17.24 9.72 -26.56
CA THR A 387 16.19 9.91 -25.56
C THR A 387 16.68 10.71 -24.37
N ARG A 388 15.76 11.42 -23.71
CA ARG A 388 16.01 12.05 -22.40
C ARG A 388 14.99 11.56 -21.39
N THR A 389 15.38 11.46 -20.13
CA THR A 389 14.44 11.14 -19.04
C THR A 389 14.12 12.41 -18.27
N PHE A 390 12.82 12.64 -18.06
CA PHE A 390 12.29 13.63 -17.13
C PHE A 390 11.78 12.89 -15.89
N ASP A 391 12.33 13.23 -14.73
CA ASP A 391 12.01 12.59 -13.45
C ASP A 391 11.91 13.68 -12.39
N ASN A 392 10.79 13.74 -11.67
CA ASN A 392 10.53 14.75 -10.66
C ASN A 392 9.62 14.19 -9.57
N ALA A 393 10.14 14.15 -8.34
CA ALA A 393 9.47 13.54 -7.19
C ALA A 393 8.17 14.26 -6.76
N ALA A 394 7.96 15.52 -7.15
CA ALA A 394 6.76 16.27 -6.79
C ALA A 394 5.56 16.01 -7.72
N ILE A 395 5.77 15.41 -8.89
CA ILE A 395 4.72 15.23 -9.90
C ILE A 395 3.94 13.95 -9.62
N GLN A 396 2.63 14.11 -9.43
CA GLN A 396 1.74 13.06 -8.94
C GLN A 396 0.62 12.66 -9.92
N SER A 397 0.70 13.14 -11.17
CA SER A 397 -0.25 12.75 -12.22
C SER A 397 0.44 12.59 -13.57
N HIS A 398 -0.11 11.66 -14.37
CA HIS A 398 0.38 11.35 -15.70
C HIS A 398 0.28 12.57 -16.65
N ASN A 399 -0.87 13.25 -16.68
CA ASN A 399 -1.08 14.44 -17.52
C ASN A 399 -0.07 15.55 -17.19
N HIS A 400 0.18 15.80 -15.91
CA HIS A 400 1.18 16.77 -15.48
C HIS A 400 2.56 16.36 -16.00
N CYS A 401 2.99 15.11 -15.81
CA CYS A 401 4.25 14.61 -16.35
C CYS A 401 4.37 14.78 -17.88
N GLN A 402 3.31 14.46 -18.63
CA GLN A 402 3.29 14.61 -20.10
C GLN A 402 3.49 16.04 -20.57
N ARG A 403 2.87 17.01 -19.89
CA ARG A 403 3.09 18.44 -20.17
C ARG A 403 4.57 18.80 -20.01
N LYS A 404 5.24 18.27 -18.99
CA LYS A 404 6.67 18.49 -18.75
C LYS A 404 7.56 17.77 -19.76
N GLN A 405 7.19 16.55 -20.18
CA GLN A 405 7.88 15.85 -21.25
C GLN A 405 7.80 16.62 -22.57
N LYS A 406 6.62 17.15 -22.92
CA LYS A 406 6.44 18.03 -24.09
C LYS A 406 7.36 19.24 -24.04
N LEU A 407 7.37 19.98 -22.93
CA LEU A 407 8.22 21.16 -22.78
C LEU A 407 9.71 20.77 -22.89
N THR A 408 10.11 19.67 -22.24
CA THR A 408 11.48 19.15 -22.31
C THR A 408 11.87 18.79 -23.75
N PHE A 409 10.96 18.14 -24.49
CA PHE A 409 11.16 17.77 -25.88
C PHE A 409 11.33 18.99 -26.79
N ILE A 410 10.43 19.98 -26.67
CA ILE A 410 10.48 21.22 -27.44
C ILE A 410 11.79 21.97 -27.15
N ARG A 411 12.14 22.16 -25.88
CA ARG A 411 13.36 22.89 -25.49
C ARG A 411 14.65 22.20 -25.92
N ALA A 412 14.71 20.87 -25.84
CA ALA A 412 15.87 20.12 -26.30
C ALA A 412 16.10 20.27 -27.81
N ASN A 413 15.02 20.41 -28.59
CA ASN A 413 15.05 20.49 -30.04
C ASN A 413 14.99 21.93 -30.60
N ALA A 414 14.76 22.93 -29.75
CA ALA A 414 14.63 24.32 -30.16
C ALA A 414 15.94 24.91 -30.74
N ARG A 415 15.79 25.90 -31.63
CA ARG A 415 16.90 26.72 -32.13
C ARG A 415 17.41 27.60 -31.00
N LYS A 416 18.73 27.76 -30.89
CA LYS A 416 19.36 28.58 -29.85
C LYS A 416 19.78 29.92 -30.41
N VAL A 417 19.64 30.99 -29.61
CA VAL A 417 20.04 32.34 -29.98
C VAL A 417 20.85 32.96 -28.86
N SER A 418 21.94 33.64 -29.21
CA SER A 418 22.70 34.51 -28.30
C SER A 418 22.67 35.92 -28.85
N ILE A 419 22.34 36.90 -28.02
CA ILE A 419 22.17 38.31 -28.41
C ILE A 419 23.00 39.18 -27.48
N VAL A 420 23.69 40.15 -28.08
CA VAL A 420 24.25 41.32 -27.38
C VAL A 420 23.52 42.55 -27.91
N ALA A 421 22.76 43.20 -27.04
CA ALA A 421 21.93 44.35 -27.37
C ALA A 421 22.42 45.63 -26.67
N ASP A 422 21.98 46.77 -27.17
CA ASP A 422 22.26 48.10 -26.63
C ASP A 422 21.43 48.34 -25.36
N TYR A 423 22.12 48.55 -24.24
CA TYR A 423 21.48 48.83 -22.95
C TYR A 423 20.71 50.16 -22.92
N THR A 424 21.06 51.09 -23.82
CA THR A 424 20.40 52.40 -23.90
C THR A 424 19.11 52.37 -24.71
N ALA A 425 18.87 51.32 -25.50
CA ALA A 425 17.67 51.19 -26.31
C ALA A 425 16.40 51.07 -25.44
N GLU A 426 15.29 51.57 -25.98
CA GLU A 426 14.02 51.65 -25.27
C GLU A 426 13.53 50.27 -24.80
N GLY A 427 13.09 50.18 -23.53
CA GLY A 427 12.56 48.95 -22.93
C GLY A 427 13.59 47.86 -22.61
N ILE A 428 14.82 47.96 -23.11
CA ILE A 428 15.84 46.89 -22.99
C ILE A 428 16.33 46.69 -21.55
N ARG A 429 16.32 47.74 -20.74
CA ARG A 429 16.69 47.68 -19.32
C ARG A 429 15.79 46.75 -18.49
N ASN A 430 14.59 46.46 -18.98
CA ASN A 430 13.65 45.56 -18.32
C ASN A 430 13.89 44.07 -18.64
N LEU A 431 14.75 43.75 -19.61
CA LEU A 431 15.04 42.36 -20.02
C LEU A 431 15.46 41.41 -18.88
N PRO A 432 16.26 41.83 -17.87
CA PRO A 432 16.62 40.95 -16.75
C PRO A 432 15.41 40.42 -15.96
N TYR A 433 14.27 41.13 -16.05
CA TYR A 433 13.03 40.85 -15.33
C TYR A 433 11.97 40.20 -16.22
N ARG A 434 12.37 39.63 -17.38
CA ARG A 434 11.48 39.03 -18.35
C ARG A 434 11.93 37.63 -18.72
N ARG A 435 10.96 36.72 -18.84
CA ARG A 435 11.18 35.37 -19.36
C ARG A 435 11.22 35.31 -20.87
N PHE A 436 10.40 36.13 -21.54
CA PHE A 436 10.25 36.11 -23.00
C PHE A 436 10.58 37.49 -23.60
N VAL A 437 11.27 37.48 -24.72
CA VAL A 437 11.59 38.67 -25.52
C VAL A 437 11.20 38.45 -26.97
N ARG A 438 10.70 39.49 -27.64
CA ARG A 438 10.38 39.49 -29.06
C ARG A 438 11.59 40.01 -29.85
N VAL A 439 12.00 39.29 -30.89
CA VAL A 439 13.17 39.62 -31.70
C VAL A 439 12.78 39.73 -33.17
N HIS A 440 12.98 40.92 -33.74
CA HIS A 440 12.79 41.21 -35.15
C HIS A 440 14.14 41.47 -35.82
N TYR A 441 14.73 40.40 -36.37
CA TYR A 441 15.97 40.38 -37.13
C TYR A 441 15.83 39.48 -38.39
N PRO A 442 15.07 39.91 -39.42
CA PRO A 442 14.69 39.05 -40.55
C PRO A 442 15.87 38.45 -41.33
N SER A 443 16.98 39.19 -41.48
CA SER A 443 18.20 38.72 -42.17
C SER A 443 18.88 37.54 -41.46
N ARG A 444 18.54 37.26 -40.21
CA ARG A 444 18.97 36.07 -39.44
C ARG A 444 17.88 35.00 -39.31
N GLY A 445 16.79 35.14 -40.05
CA GLY A 445 15.64 34.24 -40.03
C GLY A 445 14.86 34.31 -38.72
N LEU A 446 14.80 35.51 -38.12
CA LEU A 446 14.03 35.83 -36.93
C LEU A 446 13.05 36.97 -37.27
N ALA A 447 11.86 36.65 -37.77
CA ALA A 447 10.83 37.65 -38.05
C ALA A 447 9.78 37.58 -36.95
N GLU A 448 9.72 38.60 -36.08
CA GLU A 448 8.83 38.62 -34.91
C GLU A 448 8.94 37.35 -34.04
N ALA A 449 10.15 36.80 -33.96
CA ALA A 449 10.40 35.54 -33.26
C ALA A 449 10.36 35.77 -31.75
N VAL A 450 9.76 34.83 -31.01
CA VAL A 450 9.78 34.85 -29.56
C VAL A 450 10.95 34.01 -29.06
N VAL A 451 11.74 34.59 -28.17
CA VAL A 451 12.87 33.92 -27.49
C VAL A 451 12.53 33.78 -26.02
N GLU A 452 12.50 32.54 -25.52
CA GLU A 452 12.56 32.27 -24.07
C GLU A 452 14.01 32.44 -23.62
N ILE A 453 14.25 33.33 -22.66
CA ILE A 453 15.58 33.59 -22.09
C ILE A 453 15.92 32.42 -21.16
N THR A 454 17.03 31.74 -21.44
CA THR A 454 17.46 30.54 -20.68
C THR A 454 18.78 30.72 -19.96
N SER A 455 19.51 31.80 -20.24
CA SER A 455 20.71 32.20 -19.48
C SER A 455 20.40 33.33 -18.51
N SER A 456 21.27 33.53 -17.53
CA SER A 456 21.33 34.81 -16.83
C SER A 456 21.58 35.95 -17.83
N VAL A 457 20.93 37.09 -17.59
CA VAL A 457 21.12 38.30 -18.37
C VAL A 457 22.29 39.08 -17.76
N THR A 458 23.32 39.37 -18.55
CA THR A 458 24.51 40.10 -18.09
C THR A 458 24.45 41.54 -18.56
N ILE A 459 24.71 42.48 -17.66
CA ILE A 459 24.76 43.92 -17.95
C ILE A 459 26.21 44.39 -17.83
N ASP A 460 26.74 44.95 -18.91
CA ASP A 460 28.04 45.62 -18.96
C ASP A 460 27.80 47.13 -19.07
N LEU A 461 27.87 47.82 -17.93
CA LEU A 461 27.68 49.27 -17.86
C LEU A 461 28.85 50.07 -18.43
N ARG A 462 30.03 49.47 -18.60
CA ARG A 462 31.19 50.15 -19.19
C ARG A 462 31.02 50.29 -20.69
N ASN A 463 30.53 49.23 -21.34
CA ASN A 463 30.27 49.21 -22.78
C ASN A 463 28.81 49.48 -23.15
N MET A 464 27.94 49.72 -22.16
CA MET A 464 26.49 49.91 -22.31
C MET A 464 25.83 48.77 -23.10
N ARG A 465 26.13 47.53 -22.72
CA ARG A 465 25.66 46.30 -23.39
C ARG A 465 24.86 45.41 -22.45
N ILE A 466 23.87 44.73 -23.02
CA ILE A 466 23.16 43.63 -22.36
C ILE A 466 23.35 42.36 -23.18
N SER A 467 23.69 41.25 -22.51
CA SER A 467 23.96 39.97 -23.16
C SER A 467 23.08 38.88 -22.57
N PHE A 468 22.47 38.07 -23.44
CA PHE A 468 21.69 36.91 -23.01
C PHE A 468 21.65 35.85 -24.11
N SER A 469 21.29 34.63 -23.70
CA SER A 469 21.01 33.52 -24.61
C SER A 469 19.67 32.89 -24.27
N GLY A 470 19.05 32.32 -25.29
CA GLY A 470 17.74 31.73 -25.19
C GLY A 470 17.45 30.76 -26.32
N ILE A 471 16.21 30.32 -26.35
CA ILE A 471 15.69 29.39 -27.36
C ILE A 471 14.46 29.96 -28.04
N LEU A 472 14.29 29.65 -29.32
CA LEU A 472 13.06 30.00 -30.04
C LEU A 472 11.91 29.15 -29.53
N VAL A 473 10.82 29.82 -29.18
CA VAL A 473 9.58 29.17 -28.75
C VAL A 473 8.39 29.75 -29.51
N SER A 474 7.31 28.98 -29.55
CA SER A 474 6.02 29.43 -30.07
C SER A 474 5.18 30.05 -28.93
N PRO A 475 4.28 31.02 -29.20
CA PRO A 475 3.23 31.41 -28.26
C PRO A 475 2.38 30.23 -27.75
N SER A 476 2.30 29.15 -28.52
CA SER A 476 1.61 27.92 -28.15
C SER A 476 2.46 26.93 -27.33
N LEU A 477 3.64 27.33 -26.81
CA LEU A 477 4.58 26.45 -26.09
C LEU A 477 3.91 25.60 -25.01
N TYR A 478 2.96 26.21 -24.29
CA TYR A 478 2.25 25.60 -23.17
C TYR A 478 0.89 25.00 -23.54
N ALA A 479 0.44 25.13 -24.78
CA ALA A 479 -0.78 24.48 -25.24
C ALA A 479 -0.55 22.96 -25.23
N PHE A 480 -1.52 22.19 -24.73
CA PHE A 480 -1.42 20.74 -24.65
C PHE A 480 -2.78 20.11 -24.92
N ASN A 481 -2.86 19.28 -25.95
CA ASN A 481 -4.04 18.54 -26.33
C ASN A 481 -3.95 17.11 -25.77
N ALA A 482 -4.59 16.88 -24.62
CA ALA A 482 -4.50 15.60 -23.92
C ALA A 482 -5.02 14.40 -24.73
N ALA A 483 -5.98 14.61 -25.64
CA ALA A 483 -6.53 13.54 -26.46
C ALA A 483 -5.51 12.93 -27.43
N THR A 484 -4.54 13.73 -27.89
CA THR A 484 -3.53 13.31 -28.88
C THR A 484 -2.12 13.25 -28.33
N GLU A 485 -1.80 14.05 -27.31
CA GLU A 485 -0.43 14.25 -26.83
C GLU A 485 -0.12 13.54 -25.51
N GLU A 486 -1.12 13.13 -24.71
CA GLU A 486 -0.86 12.51 -23.41
C GLU A 486 -0.40 11.05 -23.51
N GLY A 487 -0.86 10.31 -24.52
CA GLY A 487 -0.56 8.89 -24.65
C GLY A 487 -1.15 8.03 -23.52
N GLN A 488 -0.85 6.73 -23.53
CA GLN A 488 -1.31 5.78 -22.51
C GLN A 488 -0.16 5.41 -21.58
N PRO A 489 -0.30 5.60 -20.24
CA PRO A 489 0.66 5.03 -19.31
C PRO A 489 0.62 3.50 -19.38
N GLY A 490 1.70 2.85 -18.96
CA GLY A 490 1.74 1.39 -18.86
C GLY A 490 0.67 0.86 -17.88
N GLU A 491 0.22 -0.37 -18.09
CA GLU A 491 -0.66 -1.04 -17.14
C GLU A 491 0.13 -1.39 -15.87
N ALA A 492 -0.35 -0.94 -14.72
CA ALA A 492 0.23 -1.27 -13.42
C ALA A 492 -0.43 -2.52 -12.84
N VAL A 493 0.38 -3.53 -12.53
CA VAL A 493 -0.08 -4.77 -11.89
C VAL A 493 -0.31 -4.50 -10.40
N GLU A 494 -1.52 -4.74 -9.92
CA GLU A 494 -1.79 -4.71 -8.47
C GLU A 494 -1.19 -5.95 -7.81
N PRO A 495 -0.46 -5.79 -6.68
CA PRO A 495 -0.05 -6.93 -5.87
C PRO A 495 -1.28 -7.73 -5.41
N LEU A 496 -1.30 -9.03 -5.70
CA LEU A 496 -2.33 -9.91 -5.17
C LEU A 496 -2.05 -10.14 -3.68
N PRO A 497 -3.03 -9.93 -2.78
CA PRO A 497 -2.85 -10.29 -1.38
C PRO A 497 -2.56 -11.80 -1.24
N PRO A 498 -1.81 -12.23 -0.21
CA PRO A 498 -1.57 -13.64 0.04
C PRO A 498 -2.89 -14.42 0.18
N GLY A 499 -3.08 -15.48 -0.61
CA GLY A 499 -4.31 -16.27 -0.64
C GLY A 499 -4.55 -17.18 0.58
N GLY A 500 -3.68 -17.12 1.60
CA GLY A 500 -3.72 -18.02 2.76
C GLY A 500 -3.53 -19.49 2.40
N VAL A 501 -3.67 -20.37 3.40
CA VAL A 501 -3.68 -21.83 3.17
C VAL A 501 -5.07 -22.24 2.69
N PRO A 502 -5.20 -22.93 1.53
CA PRO A 502 -6.49 -23.33 1.00
C PRO A 502 -7.16 -24.36 1.91
N ALA A 503 -8.48 -24.25 2.08
CA ALA A 503 -9.26 -25.25 2.80
C ALA A 503 -9.27 -26.59 2.02
N PRO A 504 -9.23 -27.76 2.71
CA PRO A 504 -9.26 -29.05 2.04
C PRO A 504 -10.54 -29.23 1.21
N ALA A 505 -10.38 -29.61 -0.06
CA ALA A 505 -11.48 -29.94 -0.95
C ALA A 505 -11.83 -31.43 -0.87
N ASN A 506 -13.12 -31.75 -1.05
CA ASN A 506 -13.64 -33.13 -1.08
C ASN A 506 -13.22 -33.99 0.11
N PHE A 507 -13.17 -33.38 1.31
CA PHE A 507 -12.91 -34.12 2.52
C PHE A 507 -14.00 -35.18 2.75
N ALA A 508 -13.59 -36.44 2.78
CA ALA A 508 -14.42 -37.58 3.11
C ALA A 508 -13.83 -38.29 4.32
N ALA A 509 -14.70 -38.78 5.20
CA ALA A 509 -14.31 -39.60 6.34
C ALA A 509 -15.09 -40.90 6.32
N THR A 510 -14.40 -42.02 6.51
CA THR A 510 -14.99 -43.35 6.54
C THR A 510 -14.50 -44.14 7.75
N ILE A 511 -15.33 -45.06 8.23
CA ILE A 511 -14.91 -46.01 9.27
C ILE A 511 -14.26 -47.20 8.59
N GLN A 512 -13.03 -47.48 8.97
CA GLN A 512 -12.31 -48.69 8.59
C GLN A 512 -11.98 -49.52 9.82
N THR A 513 -11.69 -50.79 9.60
CA THR A 513 -11.37 -51.75 10.65
C THR A 513 -10.04 -52.42 10.38
N GLU A 514 -9.34 -52.77 11.45
CA GLU A 514 -8.15 -53.60 11.37
C GLU A 514 -8.16 -54.65 12.49
N VAL A 515 -7.49 -55.78 12.23
CA VAL A 515 -7.35 -56.86 13.22
C VAL A 515 -6.23 -56.49 14.18
N VAL A 516 -6.56 -56.46 15.47
CA VAL A 516 -5.60 -56.24 16.56
C VAL A 516 -5.19 -57.57 17.21
N THR A 517 -4.16 -57.53 18.04
CA THR A 517 -3.63 -58.70 18.74
C THR A 517 -4.74 -59.46 19.48
N GLY A 518 -4.80 -60.77 19.30
CA GLY A 518 -5.86 -61.61 19.87
C GLY A 518 -7.08 -61.82 18.97
N GLY A 519 -7.04 -61.37 17.71
CA GLY A 519 -8.08 -61.65 16.71
C GLY A 519 -9.34 -60.78 16.83
N SER A 520 -9.33 -59.79 17.72
CA SER A 520 -10.37 -58.77 17.79
C SER A 520 -10.18 -57.74 16.68
N THR A 521 -11.26 -57.12 16.21
CA THR A 521 -11.21 -56.00 15.27
C THR A 521 -11.40 -54.68 16.01
N ALA A 522 -10.78 -53.61 15.53
CA ALA A 522 -10.94 -52.26 16.07
C ALA A 522 -11.27 -51.27 14.95
N ALA A 523 -12.14 -50.30 15.25
CA ALA A 523 -12.55 -49.26 14.30
C ALA A 523 -11.65 -48.02 14.40
N PHE A 524 -11.38 -47.39 13.27
CA PHE A 524 -10.75 -46.06 13.18
C PHE A 524 -11.36 -45.25 12.03
N ILE A 525 -11.17 -43.92 12.07
CA ILE A 525 -11.56 -43.02 10.98
C ILE A 525 -10.40 -42.93 10.00
N LEU A 526 -10.66 -43.21 8.72
CA LEU A 526 -9.79 -42.82 7.61
C LEU A 526 -10.38 -41.58 6.95
N GLY A 527 -9.69 -40.44 7.11
CA GLY A 527 -9.99 -39.22 6.38
C GLY A 527 -9.20 -39.15 5.08
N THR A 528 -9.84 -38.75 3.99
CA THR A 528 -9.23 -38.55 2.66
C THR A 528 -9.66 -37.22 2.07
N TRP A 529 -8.80 -36.61 1.25
CA TRP A 529 -9.07 -35.32 0.58
C TRP A 529 -8.30 -35.23 -0.74
N ASP A 530 -8.62 -34.22 -1.54
CA ASP A 530 -7.90 -33.98 -2.80
C ASP A 530 -6.48 -33.44 -2.55
N PHE A 531 -5.51 -33.95 -3.31
CA PHE A 531 -4.15 -33.43 -3.27
C PHE A 531 -4.10 -31.96 -3.69
N VAL A 532 -3.41 -31.14 -2.90
CA VAL A 532 -3.18 -29.71 -3.22
C VAL A 532 -1.69 -29.42 -3.40
N SER A 533 -0.84 -29.84 -2.45
CA SER A 533 0.59 -29.56 -2.47
C SER A 533 1.35 -30.53 -1.55
N ASP A 534 2.63 -30.74 -1.86
CA ASP A 534 3.58 -31.59 -1.15
C ASP A 534 4.07 -31.00 0.19
N VAL A 535 3.92 -29.70 0.41
CA VAL A 535 4.36 -29.03 1.65
C VAL A 535 3.24 -28.91 2.70
N LEU A 536 1.98 -29.14 2.32
CA LEU A 536 0.85 -29.00 3.25
C LEU A 536 0.72 -30.23 4.14
N THR A 537 0.45 -29.98 5.42
CA THR A 537 -0.01 -31.00 6.38
C THR A 537 -1.47 -30.76 6.71
N TYR A 538 -2.18 -31.81 7.12
CA TYR A 538 -3.61 -31.73 7.39
C TYR A 538 -3.89 -32.23 8.80
N GLU A 539 -4.70 -31.48 9.54
CA GLU A 539 -5.14 -31.84 10.89
C GLU A 539 -6.58 -32.34 10.82
N MET A 540 -6.78 -33.61 11.17
CA MET A 540 -8.10 -34.21 11.33
C MET A 540 -8.50 -34.17 12.80
N GLU A 541 -9.56 -33.43 13.08
CA GLU A 541 -10.15 -33.29 14.40
C GLU A 541 -11.38 -34.20 14.51
N TYR A 542 -11.49 -34.95 15.60
CA TYR A 542 -12.63 -35.84 15.87
C TYR A 542 -12.99 -35.86 17.36
N ASP A 543 -14.28 -36.04 17.65
CA ASP A 543 -14.84 -36.04 19.00
C ASP A 543 -16.14 -36.84 19.04
N ARG A 544 -16.50 -37.38 20.21
CA ARG A 544 -17.78 -38.09 20.36
C ARG A 544 -18.94 -37.10 20.36
N VAL A 545 -20.04 -37.47 19.72
CA VAL A 545 -21.28 -36.67 19.68
C VAL A 545 -21.93 -36.61 21.07
N SER A 546 -21.87 -37.71 21.82
CA SER A 546 -22.31 -37.82 23.21
C SER A 546 -21.20 -38.33 24.11
N GLY A 547 -21.11 -37.81 25.34
CA GLY A 547 -20.09 -38.26 26.29
C GLY A 547 -18.65 -37.92 25.85
N SER A 548 -18.45 -36.72 25.27
CA SER A 548 -17.12 -36.23 24.89
C SER A 548 -16.14 -36.29 26.07
N THR A 549 -14.94 -36.80 25.80
CA THR A 549 -13.81 -36.82 26.72
C THR A 549 -12.76 -35.76 26.35
N GLY A 550 -13.13 -34.81 25.50
CA GLY A 550 -12.23 -33.83 24.90
C GLY A 550 -11.90 -34.17 23.45
N VAL A 551 -11.82 -33.12 22.64
CA VAL A 551 -11.50 -33.18 21.21
C VAL A 551 -10.13 -33.81 20.97
N GLN A 552 -10.05 -34.73 20.01
CA GLN A 552 -8.82 -35.38 19.59
C GLN A 552 -8.41 -34.87 18.21
N SER A 553 -7.10 -34.78 17.95
CA SER A 553 -6.55 -34.39 16.66
C SER A 553 -5.43 -35.34 16.22
N VAL A 554 -5.31 -35.56 14.91
CA VAL A 554 -4.19 -36.26 14.28
C VAL A 554 -3.71 -35.49 13.06
N PHE A 555 -2.40 -35.49 12.82
CA PHE A 555 -1.78 -34.80 11.69
C PHE A 555 -1.34 -35.79 10.61
N SER A 556 -1.55 -35.41 9.35
CA SER A 556 -0.98 -36.12 8.20
C SER A 556 0.53 -35.84 8.08
N GLN A 557 1.22 -36.70 7.32
CA GLN A 557 2.52 -36.32 6.77
C GLN A 557 2.33 -35.24 5.69
N ALA A 558 3.38 -34.49 5.39
CA ALA A 558 3.35 -33.49 4.32
C ALA A 558 3.11 -34.17 2.97
N GLY A 559 2.21 -33.60 2.15
CA GLY A 559 1.85 -34.15 0.84
C GLY A 559 0.97 -35.39 0.85
N ALA A 560 0.56 -35.87 2.03
CA ALA A 560 -0.38 -36.98 2.12
C ALA A 560 -1.79 -36.56 1.71
N VAL A 561 -2.56 -37.53 1.22
CA VAL A 561 -3.99 -37.39 0.86
C VAL A 561 -4.92 -38.15 1.80
N GLN A 562 -4.36 -38.70 2.89
CA GLN A 562 -5.09 -39.44 3.89
C GLN A 562 -4.44 -39.35 5.27
N VAL A 563 -5.26 -39.43 6.32
CA VAL A 563 -4.82 -39.56 7.71
C VAL A 563 -5.77 -40.47 8.47
N ARG A 564 -5.22 -41.31 9.36
CA ARG A 564 -6.00 -42.22 10.20
C ARG A 564 -6.06 -41.73 11.65
N SER A 565 -7.21 -41.88 12.29
CA SER A 565 -7.37 -41.62 13.73
C SER A 565 -6.74 -42.71 14.59
N ALA A 566 -6.74 -42.50 15.91
CA ALA A 566 -6.60 -43.58 16.87
C ALA A 566 -7.84 -44.49 16.86
N TYR A 567 -7.76 -45.62 17.56
CA TYR A 567 -8.89 -46.52 17.73
C TYR A 567 -10.05 -45.84 18.45
N LEU A 568 -11.26 -46.13 17.98
CA LEU A 568 -12.50 -45.57 18.49
C LEU A 568 -13.16 -46.55 19.45
N VAL A 569 -14.08 -46.03 20.26
CA VAL A 569 -14.97 -46.90 21.06
C VAL A 569 -16.11 -47.37 20.18
N ASP A 570 -16.31 -48.68 20.16
CA ASP A 570 -17.29 -49.36 19.32
C ASP A 570 -18.73 -48.95 19.69
N GLY A 571 -19.58 -48.78 18.68
CA GLY A 571 -20.96 -48.33 18.81
C GLY A 571 -21.16 -46.83 19.04
N GLU A 572 -20.09 -46.08 19.35
CA GLU A 572 -20.18 -44.63 19.61
C GLU A 572 -20.21 -43.81 18.32
N GLN A 573 -20.91 -42.68 18.36
CA GLN A 573 -20.99 -41.74 17.24
C GLN A 573 -19.94 -40.63 17.39
N TYR A 574 -19.22 -40.36 16.32
CA TYR A 574 -18.16 -39.34 16.23
C TYR A 574 -18.51 -38.28 15.21
N ARG A 575 -18.16 -37.02 15.50
CA ARG A 575 -18.08 -35.92 14.53
C ARG A 575 -16.62 -35.70 14.14
N VAL A 576 -16.35 -35.49 12.86
CA VAL A 576 -14.99 -35.31 12.33
C VAL A 576 -14.94 -34.17 11.31
N ARG A 577 -13.85 -33.41 11.28
CA ARG A 577 -13.56 -32.35 10.30
C ARG A 577 -12.05 -32.26 10.04
N LEU A 578 -11.67 -31.56 8.98
CA LEU A 578 -10.28 -31.42 8.53
C LEU A 578 -9.94 -29.95 8.29
N ARG A 579 -8.68 -29.58 8.49
CA ARG A 579 -8.10 -28.33 7.98
C ARG A 579 -6.67 -28.57 7.49
N ALA A 580 -6.18 -27.68 6.62
CA ALA A 580 -4.81 -27.69 6.14
C ALA A 580 -3.93 -26.73 6.95
N TRP A 581 -2.63 -27.02 6.98
CA TRP A 581 -1.58 -26.25 7.64
C TRP A 581 -0.42 -26.04 6.65
N GLY A 582 0.09 -24.81 6.59
CA GLY A 582 1.18 -24.43 5.69
C GLY A 582 1.79 -23.08 6.07
N GLY A 583 3.11 -22.95 5.97
CA GLY A 583 3.81 -21.69 6.30
C GLY A 583 3.55 -21.20 7.74
N GLY A 584 3.18 -22.09 8.66
CA GLY A 584 2.84 -21.79 10.04
C GLY A 584 1.45 -21.17 10.27
N THR A 585 0.60 -21.14 9.24
CA THR A 585 -0.82 -20.72 9.32
C THR A 585 -1.75 -21.88 9.00
N SER A 586 -3.03 -21.74 9.37
CA SER A 586 -4.06 -22.77 9.10
C SER A 586 -5.18 -22.29 8.18
N SER A 587 -5.76 -23.21 7.42
CA SER A 587 -6.97 -22.95 6.64
C SER A 587 -8.21 -22.90 7.56
N ALA A 588 -9.34 -22.48 6.99
CA ALA A 588 -10.64 -22.75 7.58
C ALA A 588 -10.89 -24.27 7.72
N TRP A 589 -11.72 -24.64 8.69
CA TRP A 589 -12.19 -26.01 8.88
C TRP A 589 -13.21 -26.40 7.81
N THR A 590 -13.21 -27.67 7.41
CA THR A 590 -14.34 -28.27 6.70
C THR A 590 -15.57 -28.44 7.62
N SER A 591 -16.74 -28.66 7.02
CA SER A 591 -17.95 -29.01 7.78
C SER A 591 -17.77 -30.35 8.51
N TYR A 592 -18.47 -30.50 9.64
CA TYR A 592 -18.47 -31.76 10.38
C TYR A 592 -19.17 -32.87 9.58
N ILE A 593 -18.54 -34.05 9.55
CA ILE A 593 -19.12 -35.33 9.11
C ILE A 593 -19.37 -36.16 10.36
N THR A 594 -20.50 -36.86 10.43
CA THR A 594 -20.86 -37.72 11.57
C THR A 594 -20.88 -39.18 11.16
N LEU A 595 -20.21 -40.04 11.93
CA LEU A 595 -20.02 -41.46 11.65
C LEU A 595 -20.16 -42.28 12.94
N THR A 596 -20.66 -43.51 12.85
CA THR A 596 -20.70 -44.45 13.99
C THR A 596 -19.53 -45.41 13.89
N ALA A 597 -18.71 -45.49 14.94
CA ALA A 597 -17.64 -46.47 15.02
C ALA A 597 -18.25 -47.88 15.08
N THR A 598 -17.84 -48.76 14.17
CA THR A 598 -18.30 -50.15 14.11
C THR A 598 -17.10 -51.04 13.91
N ALA A 599 -16.67 -51.71 14.98
CA ALA A 599 -15.46 -52.53 15.00
C ALA A 599 -15.65 -53.84 14.23
N ASP A 600 -16.84 -54.44 14.25
CA ASP A 600 -17.23 -55.56 13.40
C ASP A 600 -18.48 -55.20 12.57
N PRO A 601 -18.32 -54.90 11.27
CA PRO A 601 -19.46 -54.59 10.40
C PRO A 601 -20.18 -55.85 9.89
N VAL A 602 -19.66 -57.04 10.14
CA VAL A 602 -20.21 -58.30 9.62
C VAL A 602 -21.24 -58.84 10.59
N ALA A 603 -22.50 -58.94 10.15
CA ALA A 603 -23.53 -59.58 10.96
C ALA A 603 -23.17 -61.07 11.22
N PRO A 604 -23.52 -61.63 12.39
CA PRO A 604 -23.41 -63.07 12.59
C PRO A 604 -24.44 -63.81 11.71
N GLY A 605 -24.38 -65.14 11.67
CA GLY A 605 -25.42 -65.96 11.05
C GLY A 605 -26.79 -65.74 11.70
N VAL A 606 -27.85 -66.16 11.01
CA VAL A 606 -29.20 -66.15 11.60
C VAL A 606 -29.31 -67.22 12.68
N VAL A 607 -30.12 -66.96 13.72
CA VAL A 607 -30.49 -67.99 14.69
C VAL A 607 -31.33 -69.08 14.02
N THR A 608 -31.29 -70.30 14.53
CA THR A 608 -32.09 -71.43 14.02
C THR A 608 -32.90 -72.07 15.14
N GLY A 609 -33.83 -72.98 14.82
CA GLY A 609 -34.66 -73.66 15.83
C GLY A 609 -35.53 -72.70 16.67
N VAL A 610 -35.88 -71.55 16.10
CA VAL A 610 -36.61 -70.49 16.81
C VAL A 610 -38.01 -70.96 17.16
N SER A 611 -38.38 -70.86 18.44
CA SER A 611 -39.73 -71.15 18.93
C SER A 611 -40.15 -70.20 20.06
N ALA A 612 -41.46 -70.05 20.24
CA ALA A 612 -42.04 -69.30 21.35
C ALA A 612 -43.07 -70.19 22.07
N VAL A 613 -42.85 -70.46 23.34
CA VAL A 613 -43.74 -71.25 24.20
C VAL A 613 -44.44 -70.31 25.18
N PRO A 614 -45.73 -69.98 24.98
CA PRO A 614 -46.45 -69.07 25.86
C PRO A 614 -46.81 -69.72 27.20
N ALA A 615 -46.92 -68.88 28.23
CA ALA A 615 -47.47 -69.22 29.55
C ALA A 615 -48.22 -68.00 30.13
N ALA A 616 -48.81 -68.14 31.33
CA ALA A 616 -49.55 -67.05 31.95
C ALA A 616 -48.67 -65.80 32.14
N GLY A 617 -49.01 -64.70 31.46
CA GLY A 617 -48.30 -63.43 31.52
C GLY A 617 -46.86 -63.41 30.97
N GLN A 618 -46.41 -64.46 30.26
CA GLN A 618 -45.03 -64.58 29.78
C GLN A 618 -44.90 -65.47 28.53
N ALA A 619 -43.77 -65.40 27.84
CA ALA A 619 -43.40 -66.32 26.77
C ALA A 619 -41.93 -66.70 26.85
N THR A 620 -41.64 -68.00 26.71
CA THR A 620 -40.27 -68.52 26.64
C THR A 620 -39.86 -68.64 25.19
N PHE A 621 -38.84 -67.89 24.80
CA PHE A 621 -38.24 -67.97 23.48
C PHE A 621 -37.03 -68.91 23.52
N GLN A 622 -36.94 -69.82 22.57
CA GLN A 622 -35.81 -70.74 22.43
C GLN A 622 -35.22 -70.60 21.03
N TRP A 623 -33.91 -70.70 20.92
CA TRP A 623 -33.19 -70.69 19.65
C TRP A 623 -31.86 -71.43 19.77
N THR A 624 -31.25 -71.72 18.63
CA THR A 624 -29.85 -72.13 18.52
C THR A 624 -29.07 -70.98 17.91
N ALA A 625 -28.07 -70.50 18.64
CA ALA A 625 -27.15 -69.48 18.17
C ALA A 625 -26.41 -69.97 16.90
N PRO A 626 -26.15 -69.09 15.92
CA PRO A 626 -25.39 -69.45 14.73
C PRO A 626 -23.98 -69.94 15.08
N ASN A 627 -23.41 -70.79 14.22
CA ASN A 627 -21.98 -71.12 14.27
C ASN A 627 -21.15 -69.98 13.64
N SER A 628 -21.22 -68.81 14.25
CA SER A 628 -20.48 -67.62 13.82
C SER A 628 -19.62 -67.16 14.98
N ALA A 629 -18.31 -67.07 14.76
CA ALA A 629 -17.36 -66.67 15.81
C ALA A 629 -17.65 -65.28 16.39
N ASN A 630 -18.32 -64.42 15.64
CA ASN A 630 -18.73 -63.09 16.05
C ASN A 630 -20.17 -63.02 16.61
N TYR A 631 -20.83 -64.14 16.90
CA TYR A 631 -22.09 -64.11 17.65
C TYR A 631 -21.85 -63.63 19.08
N PHE A 632 -22.68 -62.69 19.55
CA PHE A 632 -22.57 -62.11 20.89
C PHE A 632 -23.84 -62.25 21.70
N ALA A 633 -24.99 -62.01 21.06
CA ALA A 633 -26.29 -62.06 21.73
C ALA A 633 -27.43 -62.27 20.73
N CYS A 634 -28.61 -62.58 21.25
CA CYS A 634 -29.87 -62.59 20.53
C CYS A 634 -30.80 -61.51 21.08
N ARG A 635 -31.29 -60.64 20.20
CA ARG A 635 -32.33 -59.65 20.50
C ARG A 635 -33.70 -60.22 20.14
N ILE A 636 -34.63 -60.14 21.08
CA ILE A 636 -36.02 -60.60 20.94
C ILE A 636 -36.91 -59.37 20.76
N TYR A 637 -37.51 -59.25 19.59
CA TYR A 637 -38.49 -58.21 19.28
C TYR A 637 -39.90 -58.80 19.34
N ILE A 638 -40.86 -58.09 19.93
CA ILE A 638 -42.25 -58.54 20.09
C ILE A 638 -43.21 -57.45 19.58
N ASN A 639 -44.34 -57.86 19.02
CA ASN A 639 -45.43 -56.98 18.60
C ASN A 639 -46.78 -57.70 18.67
N THR A 640 -47.88 -56.96 18.83
CA THR A 640 -49.25 -57.49 18.70
C THR A 640 -49.72 -57.59 17.24
N THR A 641 -48.99 -56.95 16.33
CA THR A 641 -49.20 -57.03 14.87
C THR A 641 -48.04 -57.78 14.20
N ASN A 642 -48.29 -58.51 13.12
CA ASN A 642 -47.26 -59.23 12.36
C ASN A 642 -46.38 -58.28 11.52
N ASN A 643 -45.67 -57.37 12.19
CA ASN A 643 -44.82 -56.37 11.57
C ASN A 643 -43.59 -56.06 12.45
N LEU A 644 -42.41 -56.53 12.00
CA LEU A 644 -41.13 -56.27 12.65
C LEU A 644 -40.78 -54.78 12.70
N GLY A 645 -41.16 -53.99 11.69
CA GLY A 645 -40.84 -52.55 11.61
C GLY A 645 -41.46 -51.73 12.74
N THR A 646 -42.51 -52.25 13.37
CA THR A 646 -43.19 -51.65 14.53
C THR A 646 -43.00 -52.44 15.83
N ALA A 647 -42.16 -53.48 15.82
CA ALA A 647 -41.92 -54.32 16.98
C ALA A 647 -40.98 -53.64 17.98
N THR A 648 -41.22 -53.88 19.28
CA THR A 648 -40.38 -53.34 20.36
C THR A 648 -39.37 -54.39 20.83
N LEU A 649 -38.17 -53.95 21.19
CA LEU A 649 -37.15 -54.83 21.78
C LEU A 649 -37.61 -55.24 23.18
N ALA A 650 -37.90 -56.53 23.36
CA ALA A 650 -38.38 -57.08 24.62
C ALA A 650 -37.24 -57.59 25.51
N ALA A 651 -36.21 -58.19 24.94
CA ALA A 651 -35.03 -58.66 25.67
C ALA A 651 -33.79 -58.78 24.77
N THR A 652 -32.61 -58.74 25.38
CA THR A 652 -31.34 -59.16 24.77
C THR A 652 -30.73 -60.24 25.66
N GLU A 653 -30.42 -61.41 25.10
CA GLU A 653 -29.79 -62.53 25.81
C GLU A 653 -28.39 -62.77 25.25
N TYR A 654 -27.38 -62.80 26.11
CA TYR A 654 -25.97 -62.98 25.73
C TYR A 654 -25.57 -64.45 25.83
N GLY A 655 -24.87 -64.95 24.83
CA GLY A 655 -24.47 -66.37 24.81
C GLY A 655 -23.34 -66.67 23.82
N PRO A 656 -22.69 -67.83 23.94
CA PRO A 656 -21.64 -68.23 23.00
C PRO A 656 -22.21 -68.75 21.66
N PRO A 657 -21.41 -68.75 20.58
CA PRO A 657 -21.80 -69.34 19.30
C PRO A 657 -22.19 -70.82 19.42
N SER A 658 -23.04 -71.31 18.51
CA SER A 658 -23.50 -72.70 18.42
C SER A 658 -24.23 -73.27 19.65
N ALA A 659 -24.52 -72.45 20.67
CA ALA A 659 -25.27 -72.88 21.84
C ALA A 659 -26.79 -72.87 21.59
N VAL A 660 -27.48 -73.85 22.17
CA VAL A 660 -28.94 -73.76 22.37
C VAL A 660 -29.17 -72.85 23.57
N ASP A 661 -30.02 -71.86 23.40
CA ASP A 661 -30.25 -70.82 24.39
C ASP A 661 -31.75 -70.50 24.50
N LEU A 662 -32.15 -69.91 25.63
CA LEU A 662 -33.53 -69.53 25.88
C LEU A 662 -33.64 -68.26 26.73
N ARG A 663 -34.73 -67.53 26.53
CA ARG A 663 -35.07 -66.36 27.33
C ARG A 663 -36.56 -66.27 27.57
N VAL A 664 -36.94 -66.13 28.84
CA VAL A 664 -38.32 -65.82 29.25
C VAL A 664 -38.53 -64.31 29.21
N VAL A 665 -39.53 -63.86 28.47
CA VAL A 665 -40.04 -62.49 28.53
C VAL A 665 -41.32 -62.49 29.33
N THR A 666 -41.33 -61.75 30.45
CA THR A 666 -42.46 -61.65 31.38
C THR A 666 -43.25 -60.35 31.16
N SER A 667 -44.32 -60.16 31.92
CA SER A 667 -45.16 -58.95 31.90
C SER A 667 -45.86 -58.72 30.56
N LEU A 668 -46.17 -59.79 29.84
CA LEU A 668 -46.98 -59.73 28.61
C LEU A 668 -48.46 -59.80 29.00
N ALA A 669 -49.27 -58.88 28.47
CA ALA A 669 -50.72 -58.95 28.67
C ALA A 669 -51.31 -60.15 27.91
N PRO A 670 -52.48 -60.68 28.31
CA PRO A 670 -53.16 -61.71 27.52
C PRO A 670 -53.45 -61.20 26.10
N GLY A 671 -53.09 -61.99 25.08
CA GLY A 671 -53.27 -61.58 23.68
C GLY A 671 -52.39 -62.33 22.68
N THR A 672 -52.63 -62.10 21.40
CA THR A 672 -51.81 -62.63 20.29
C THR A 672 -50.60 -61.74 20.04
N TYR A 673 -49.43 -62.37 19.98
CA TYR A 673 -48.16 -61.70 19.71
C TYR A 673 -47.42 -62.38 18.57
N TYR A 674 -46.54 -61.61 17.94
CA TYR A 674 -45.55 -62.02 16.95
C TYR A 674 -44.18 -61.65 17.49
N ALA A 675 -43.20 -62.54 17.36
CA ALA A 675 -41.84 -62.26 17.76
C ALA A 675 -40.82 -62.57 16.66
N TRP A 676 -39.71 -61.85 16.73
CA TRP A 676 -38.57 -62.01 15.85
C TRP A 676 -37.29 -62.02 16.66
N LEU A 677 -36.46 -63.03 16.42
CA LEU A 677 -35.16 -63.17 17.04
C LEU A 677 -34.09 -62.72 16.06
N ARG A 678 -33.16 -61.87 16.53
CA ARG A 678 -32.02 -61.38 15.75
C ARG A 678 -30.72 -61.64 16.50
N ALA A 679 -29.86 -62.48 15.94
CA ALA A 679 -28.48 -62.55 16.37
C ALA A 679 -27.79 -61.21 16.14
N ILE A 680 -26.95 -60.77 17.07
CA ILE A 680 -26.10 -59.59 16.96
C ILE A 680 -24.64 -59.95 17.26
N ASN A 681 -23.71 -59.22 16.66
CA ASN A 681 -22.30 -59.25 17.04
C ASN A 681 -21.99 -58.26 18.19
N PRO A 682 -20.75 -58.20 18.71
CA PRO A 682 -20.37 -57.27 19.77
C PRO A 682 -20.60 -55.79 19.41
N SER A 683 -20.48 -55.44 18.13
CA SER A 683 -20.76 -54.10 17.60
C SER A 683 -22.25 -53.80 17.40
N GLY A 684 -23.14 -54.72 17.78
CA GLY A 684 -24.58 -54.56 17.69
C GLY A 684 -25.16 -54.69 16.28
N VAL A 685 -24.36 -55.11 15.29
CA VAL A 685 -24.80 -55.38 13.92
C VAL A 685 -25.64 -56.65 13.92
N ALA A 686 -26.90 -56.53 13.47
CA ALA A 686 -27.89 -57.59 13.54
C ALA A 686 -27.99 -58.39 12.25
N ALA A 687 -28.08 -59.72 12.40
CA ALA A 687 -28.46 -60.64 11.33
C ALA A 687 -29.90 -60.39 10.86
N ALA A 688 -30.30 -61.07 9.77
CA ALA A 688 -31.70 -61.14 9.37
C ALA A 688 -32.54 -61.73 10.52
N ALA A 689 -33.77 -61.24 10.66
CA ALA A 689 -34.64 -61.66 11.74
C ALA A 689 -35.37 -62.97 11.41
N VAL A 690 -35.50 -63.85 12.41
CA VAL A 690 -36.22 -65.12 12.26
C VAL A 690 -37.49 -65.05 13.10
N ALA A 691 -38.64 -65.19 12.45
CA ALA A 691 -39.94 -65.10 13.10
C ALA A 691 -40.27 -66.40 13.85
N THR A 692 -40.89 -66.29 15.03
CA THR A 692 -41.43 -67.44 15.79
C THR A 692 -42.78 -67.92 15.26
N GLY A 693 -43.42 -67.15 14.37
CA GLY A 693 -44.87 -67.22 14.14
C GLY A 693 -45.68 -66.54 15.26
N SER A 694 -47.01 -66.60 15.15
CA SER A 694 -47.90 -66.07 16.19
C SER A 694 -47.97 -67.01 17.38
N PHE A 695 -48.01 -66.45 18.59
CA PHE A 695 -48.28 -67.18 19.84
C PHE A 695 -49.29 -66.39 20.68
N VAL A 696 -49.99 -67.09 21.57
CA VAL A 696 -51.06 -66.49 22.41
C VAL A 696 -50.64 -66.58 23.87
N VAL A 697 -50.45 -65.42 24.50
CA VAL A 697 -50.22 -65.32 25.95
C VAL A 697 -51.57 -65.37 26.64
N THR A 698 -51.71 -66.25 27.64
CA THR A 698 -52.94 -66.44 28.43
C THR A 698 -52.95 -65.63 29.71
#